data_AF-A0A673HGR5-F1
#
_entry.id   AF-A0A673HGR5-F1
#
_cell.length_a   1.000
_cell.length_b   1.000
_cell.length_c   1.000
_cell.angle_alpha   90.00
_cell.angle_beta   90.00
_cell.angle_gamma   90.00
#
_symmetry.space_group_name_H-M   'P 1'
#
loop_
_entity.id
_entity.type
_entity.pdbx_description
1 polymer ?
#
loop_
_entity_poly.entity_id
_entity_poly.type
_entity_poly.pdbx_seq_one_letter_code
_entity_poly.pdbx_strand_id
1 'polypeptide(L)'
;MFRHAGTMTVFENCTVVLDVKNLPFNEKNKLRLALLENGGNISYVINKEVPVHFLLLLFYLLFCAIKTKSSYTEMVQDKLVFCVTSEDAVEAYLQLMKEIGTEGFTKTHTLSPEVERLASYSLQQLLLEEKLNCSTLSQEVGVFVELVWTEALGSLNNILTVPVSRISLNDVSRVEGLLLQAQKTEKEDEVKALLEEVNTLLPLRMIDPPSKHKLVSQKLDLCQLIRDIVNVSEATLGCPSPSSLGKYRALRCSIEVVPPQNPEFHVISQLLQDRPFQIQQILRVSRGVELQLFREDLGNIKPLLHSTSPSSFVGILSRGLLLPRVGVEQHGIERTDIGNLGGGIYFSDSLKTSVKYSKPSVTDGSRLLLVCEVALGRCKDLLKKDTTLTCAPDGYHSVHGVRRSPNRLSEFEDDEFVVYNTEQIRLKYVVLYSLEGDELKEFQPQINTQLTHDDSEGLESIKNPLEEMNAGLLDSSGQKLPLQAVNVRCKLMDLLCQVIIFQTYTNQSAVPIEAKYVFPLEEMAAVCGFEAFINGKHVIGKVKEKEQARKEYKQAIEKGHGAYLMDQDAPDVFTISVGNLPPGATVLIKVTFITELVVRSGSIVFSLSGSVAPWQQRAALNQTTQVRHSFFSLSMSIEMPYEIINLSSSHGIKTKRTDCKAVISTLPGQTLGSEGLQVSFSLSNIHMPRMWVENHPDKDSQACMLVFYPDFKSSGVSGSGGPSSVSDVVILLDSSKSMQGDAMLNARRIALQVLKSLHRSLKINIISFSTDGSETQFLCVSLHFSSLQSCGGSGGSTDLWRPLRSLSLLPPCRGVRNILLLSDGHVQNQPLTLQLVRENSCHTRLFTCGLSLTANRHMLRALAQAGGGTYEFFDTKMKHTWTEKVRAQVQRMESLGCRSVAVKWQQFNPTAPPPVQAPSQLHALFSDCHTLLYGFVPHCTQATLFGDLSGQEIKTMVSTTELQKTKGTFLHKLTARAIIRDYEDGILANSEAEHEGKKAELKSYIIELSKEFSILSHFTSFVAIEERIFIFQTPFVSQNQLISHMFCVSGVKAHAEILRLVATLLVLQLIRVKKLELGRLLESLLRLKESQEPRYQHMSSCGVVIDSCIVGSMTFCSSPFRPMYWEAVKRAVDWACRTDRQYPCVCSRLEIGRDWESSTRQLLGCDSPHPYSPLKPVLERRMDIFVT
;
A
#
# COMPACT_ATOMS: atom_id res chain seq x y z
N MET A 1 7.48 8.52 58.72
CA MET A 1 6.95 8.52 60.11
C MET A 1 7.82 7.57 60.95
N PHE A 2 9.06 7.97 61.25
CA PHE A 2 10.02 7.12 61.97
C PHE A 2 10.93 7.99 62.84
N ARG A 3 10.95 7.71 64.16
CA ARG A 3 11.95 8.20 65.13
C ARG A 3 12.07 7.17 66.25
N HIS A 4 13.29 6.85 66.63
CA HIS A 4 13.71 5.96 67.73
C HIS A 4 13.13 4.53 67.76
N ALA A 5 13.90 3.58 67.23
CA ALA A 5 14.61 2.60 68.07
C ALA A 5 15.64 1.83 67.21
N GLY A 6 16.94 1.97 67.49
CA GLY A 6 18.03 1.31 66.75
C GLY A 6 18.21 1.83 65.31
N THR A 7 19.37 2.42 65.01
CA THR A 7 19.70 2.86 63.65
C THR A 7 20.08 1.67 62.78
N MET A 8 19.10 1.04 62.12
CA MET A 8 19.36 0.30 60.88
C MET A 8 19.64 1.30 59.76
N THR A 9 20.92 1.41 59.42
CA THR A 9 21.52 2.17 58.32
C THR A 9 21.10 1.57 56.96
N VAL A 10 19.99 2.07 56.41
CA VAL A 10 19.34 1.50 55.20
C VAL A 10 20.27 1.43 53.99
N PHE A 11 21.30 2.29 53.91
CA PHE A 11 22.21 2.38 52.77
C PHE A 11 23.69 2.17 53.13
N GLU A 12 24.00 1.57 54.30
CA GLU A 12 25.40 1.31 54.66
C GLU A 12 26.08 0.42 53.62
N ASN A 13 27.26 0.84 53.14
CA ASN A 13 28.02 0.17 52.09
C ASN A 13 27.31 0.09 50.71
N CYS A 14 26.28 0.91 50.47
CA CYS A 14 25.59 0.99 49.18
C CYS A 14 25.98 2.26 48.40
N THR A 15 26.55 2.09 47.21
CA THR A 15 26.78 3.19 46.24
C THR A 15 25.53 3.37 45.38
N VAL A 16 24.82 4.50 45.53
CA VAL A 16 23.52 4.72 44.87
C VAL A 16 23.67 5.73 43.73
N VAL A 17 23.51 5.25 42.49
CA VAL A 17 23.53 6.09 41.27
C VAL A 17 22.11 6.58 40.96
N LEU A 18 21.91 7.89 40.84
CA LEU A 18 20.58 8.50 40.73
C LEU A 18 20.53 9.49 39.55
N ASP A 19 19.65 9.24 38.58
CA ASP A 19 19.32 10.27 37.58
C ASP A 19 18.41 11.32 38.20
N VAL A 20 19.03 12.41 38.63
CA VAL A 20 18.36 13.58 39.20
C VAL A 20 18.08 14.67 38.16
N LYS A 21 18.27 14.44 36.85
CA LYS A 21 18.22 15.48 35.80
C LYS A 21 16.96 16.36 35.90
N ASN A 22 15.79 15.75 36.09
CA ASN A 22 14.49 16.43 36.10
C ASN A 22 14.01 16.94 37.48
N LEU A 23 14.71 16.63 38.58
CA LEU A 23 14.24 16.99 39.94
C LEU A 23 14.48 18.48 40.30
N PRO A 24 13.54 19.17 40.98
CA PRO A 24 13.77 20.51 41.51
C PRO A 24 14.90 20.59 42.53
N PHE A 25 15.55 21.76 42.67
CA PHE A 25 16.70 21.95 43.58
C PHE A 25 16.39 21.63 45.04
N ASN A 26 15.20 22.00 45.54
CA ASN A 26 14.80 21.70 46.92
C ASN A 26 14.55 20.21 47.15
N GLU A 27 14.03 19.49 46.14
CA GLU A 27 13.84 18.03 46.20
C GLU A 27 15.19 17.31 46.14
N LYS A 28 16.12 17.75 45.27
CA LYS A 28 17.52 17.29 45.23
C LYS A 28 18.21 17.40 46.59
N ASN A 29 18.04 18.51 47.30
CA ASN A 29 18.62 18.70 48.62
C ASN A 29 17.96 17.83 49.71
N LYS A 30 16.63 17.64 49.68
CA LYS A 30 15.96 16.67 50.57
C LYS A 30 16.47 15.25 50.34
N LEU A 31 16.54 14.81 49.07
CA LEU A 31 17.00 13.47 48.69
C LEU A 31 18.45 13.25 49.14
N ARG A 32 19.32 14.23 48.89
CA ARG A 32 20.71 14.25 49.36
C ARG A 32 20.82 14.11 50.88
N LEU A 33 20.06 14.88 51.64
CA LEU A 33 20.06 14.80 53.11
C LEU A 33 19.55 13.45 53.59
N ALA A 34 18.43 12.96 53.05
CA ALA A 34 17.86 11.67 53.44
C ALA A 34 18.80 10.47 53.16
N LEU A 35 19.59 10.50 52.08
CA LEU A 35 20.59 9.48 51.79
C LEU A 35 21.76 9.52 52.79
N LEU A 36 22.31 10.71 53.03
CA LEU A 36 23.43 10.92 53.97
C LEU A 36 23.04 10.59 55.42
N GLU A 37 21.83 10.97 55.86
CA GLU A 37 21.29 10.67 57.19
C GLU A 37 21.00 9.17 57.41
N ASN A 38 20.98 8.35 56.36
CA ASN A 38 20.77 6.89 56.42
C ASN A 38 22.00 6.07 55.99
N GLY A 39 23.19 6.70 55.93
CA GLY A 39 24.49 6.03 55.73
C GLY A 39 24.90 5.81 54.26
N GLY A 40 24.17 6.37 53.30
CA GLY A 40 24.48 6.25 51.86
C GLY A 40 25.47 7.32 51.38
N ASN A 41 26.28 6.98 50.38
CA ASN A 41 27.24 7.90 49.75
C ASN A 41 26.78 8.33 48.33
N ILE A 42 27.18 9.53 47.88
CA ILE A 42 26.61 10.19 46.69
C ILE A 42 27.70 10.63 45.70
N SER A 43 27.76 9.96 44.56
CA SER A 43 28.61 10.33 43.41
C SER A 43 27.76 10.99 42.31
N TYR A 44 28.27 12.06 41.68
CA TYR A 44 27.55 12.78 40.61
C TYR A 44 28.11 12.40 39.23
N VAL A 45 27.23 11.94 38.34
CA VAL A 45 27.52 11.90 36.90
C VAL A 45 26.78 13.06 36.23
N ILE A 46 27.52 14.06 35.76
CA ILE A 46 27.00 15.15 34.94
C ILE A 46 27.87 15.23 33.69
N ASN A 47 27.27 15.00 32.52
CA ASN A 47 27.87 15.35 31.24
C ASN A 47 26.80 15.97 30.33
N LYS A 48 27.21 16.91 29.46
CA LYS A 48 26.32 17.64 28.55
C LYS A 48 26.28 17.08 27.13
N GLU A 49 27.28 16.30 26.73
CA GLU A 49 27.60 16.07 25.30
C GLU A 49 27.56 14.59 24.87
N VAL A 50 27.23 13.67 25.78
CA VAL A 50 27.01 12.24 25.48
C VAL A 50 25.70 11.77 26.13
N PRO A 51 24.80 11.08 25.41
CA PRO A 51 23.59 10.50 26.02
C PRO A 51 23.95 9.40 27.03
N VAL A 52 23.28 9.43 28.19
CA VAL A 52 23.62 8.67 29.42
C VAL A 52 23.67 7.14 29.23
N HIS A 53 23.05 6.62 28.18
CA HIS A 53 22.89 5.20 27.92
C HIS A 53 24.18 4.39 27.72
N PHE A 54 25.28 4.99 27.26
CA PHE A 54 26.50 4.21 26.99
C PHE A 54 27.09 3.61 28.27
N LEU A 55 27.07 4.33 29.41
CA LEU A 55 27.49 3.78 30.70
C LEU A 55 26.61 2.59 31.14
N LEU A 56 25.31 2.62 30.87
CA LEU A 56 24.41 1.50 31.21
C LEU A 56 24.70 0.25 30.39
N LEU A 57 25.17 0.40 29.14
CA LEU A 57 25.61 -0.72 28.30
C LEU A 57 27.00 -1.27 28.69
N LEU A 58 27.77 -0.54 29.49
CA LEU A 58 28.93 -1.07 30.23
C LEU A 58 28.47 -1.83 31.48
N PHE A 59 27.59 -1.23 32.29
CA PHE A 59 27.02 -1.89 33.48
C PHE A 59 26.33 -3.22 33.16
N TYR A 60 25.87 -3.44 31.94
CA TYR A 60 25.27 -4.69 31.46
C TYR A 60 26.06 -5.98 31.73
N LEU A 61 27.38 -5.89 31.91
CA LEU A 61 28.24 -7.04 32.21
C LEU A 61 28.69 -7.09 33.70
N LEU A 62 28.08 -6.26 34.57
CA LEU A 62 28.13 -6.25 36.05
C LEU A 62 26.70 -6.27 36.65
N PHE A 63 26.17 -7.32 37.26
CA PHE A 63 26.68 -8.16 38.34
C PHE A 63 26.99 -7.39 39.63
N CYS A 64 26.04 -7.40 40.57
CA CYS A 64 26.22 -6.90 41.93
C CYS A 64 27.12 -7.85 42.73
N ALA A 65 28.42 -7.56 42.73
CA ALA A 65 29.42 -8.33 43.47
C ALA A 65 29.43 -7.96 44.96
N ILE A 66 28.59 -8.63 45.76
CA ILE A 66 28.53 -8.44 47.21
C ILE A 66 29.58 -9.33 47.88
N LYS A 67 30.44 -8.75 48.73
CA LYS A 67 31.41 -9.49 49.53
C LYS A 67 31.54 -8.92 50.94
N THR A 68 30.98 -9.61 51.92
CA THR A 68 31.25 -9.32 53.33
C THR A 68 32.66 -9.75 53.70
N LYS A 69 33.51 -8.80 54.08
CA LYS A 69 34.80 -9.08 54.73
C LYS A 69 35.06 -8.06 55.83
N SER A 70 35.54 -8.52 56.97
CA SER A 70 35.71 -7.69 58.16
C SER A 70 36.97 -6.82 58.11
N SER A 71 36.83 -5.61 58.68
CA SER A 71 37.87 -4.62 58.98
C SER A 71 38.51 -3.87 57.80
N TYR A 72 38.73 -2.58 58.07
CA TYR A 72 39.43 -1.55 57.28
C TYR A 72 38.78 -1.04 55.99
N THR A 73 38.55 0.28 56.01
CA THR A 73 38.06 1.13 54.92
C THR A 73 39.23 1.72 54.14
N GLU A 74 39.24 1.55 52.81
CA GLU A 74 39.95 2.46 51.91
C GLU A 74 39.21 2.52 50.55
N MET A 75 39.60 3.46 49.68
CA MET A 75 38.75 3.96 48.60
C MET A 75 38.48 2.96 47.46
N VAL A 76 37.21 2.83 47.05
CA VAL A 76 36.86 2.46 45.67
C VAL A 76 37.13 3.68 44.77
N GLN A 77 37.78 3.48 43.62
CA GLN A 77 38.33 4.59 42.82
C GLN A 77 37.26 5.39 42.04
N ASP A 78 37.27 6.72 42.19
CA ASP A 78 36.59 7.66 41.28
C ASP A 78 37.33 7.74 39.92
N LYS A 79 37.14 6.72 39.07
CA LYS A 79 37.84 6.55 37.79
C LYS A 79 36.95 6.94 36.60
N LEU A 80 36.77 8.25 36.40
CA LEU A 80 36.02 8.80 35.26
C LEU A 80 36.79 8.64 33.95
N VAL A 81 36.29 7.80 33.04
CA VAL A 81 36.86 7.61 31.69
C VAL A 81 36.00 8.34 30.65
N PHE A 82 36.59 9.34 29.98
CA PHE A 82 35.94 10.08 28.90
C PHE A 82 36.22 9.41 27.55
N CYS A 83 35.21 8.77 26.98
CA CYS A 83 35.29 8.03 25.73
C CYS A 83 34.76 8.89 24.58
N VAL A 84 35.46 8.93 23.44
CA VAL A 84 35.08 9.75 22.27
C VAL A 84 34.31 8.92 21.24
N THR A 85 34.59 7.62 21.19
CA THR A 85 33.94 6.62 20.34
C THR A 85 33.40 5.46 21.16
N SER A 86 32.58 4.63 20.51
CA SER A 86 32.10 3.36 21.08
C SER A 86 33.21 2.33 21.30
N GLU A 87 34.36 2.45 20.63
CA GLU A 87 35.50 1.53 20.79
C GLU A 87 36.28 1.85 22.05
N ASP A 88 36.64 3.13 22.27
CA ASP A 88 37.35 3.57 23.48
C ASP A 88 36.60 3.13 24.76
N ALA A 89 35.26 3.16 24.71
CA ALA A 89 34.39 2.78 25.81
C ALA A 89 34.32 1.26 26.04
N VAL A 90 34.39 0.44 24.98
CA VAL A 90 34.46 -1.03 25.11
C VAL A 90 35.85 -1.45 25.62
N GLU A 91 36.93 -0.79 25.18
CA GLU A 91 38.27 -1.05 25.70
C GLU A 91 38.40 -0.64 27.17
N ALA A 92 37.94 0.57 27.53
CA ALA A 92 37.86 1.03 28.91
C ALA A 92 37.04 0.07 29.80
N TYR A 93 35.96 -0.51 29.26
CA TYR A 93 35.17 -1.50 29.99
C TYR A 93 35.91 -2.79 30.30
N LEU A 94 36.56 -3.37 29.28
CA LEU A 94 37.32 -4.61 29.42
C LEU A 94 38.50 -4.42 30.39
N GLN A 95 39.09 -3.22 30.42
CA GLN A 95 40.07 -2.85 31.44
C GLN A 95 39.45 -2.75 32.84
N LEU A 96 38.36 -2.00 33.03
CA LEU A 96 37.69 -1.86 34.34
C LEU A 96 37.23 -3.22 34.89
N MET A 97 36.70 -4.11 34.07
CA MET A 97 36.32 -5.47 34.48
C MET A 97 37.51 -6.31 34.94
N LYS A 98 38.67 -6.13 34.31
CA LYS A 98 39.91 -6.83 34.69
C LYS A 98 40.43 -6.31 36.04
N GLU A 99 40.33 -5.00 36.27
CA GLU A 99 40.71 -4.34 37.53
C GLU A 99 39.78 -4.78 38.69
N ILE A 100 38.45 -4.67 38.52
CA ILE A 100 37.43 -5.15 39.48
C ILE A 100 37.59 -6.66 39.77
N GLY A 101 37.91 -7.46 38.75
CA GLY A 101 38.21 -8.89 38.90
C GLY A 101 39.43 -9.17 39.80
N THR A 102 40.46 -8.31 39.77
CA THR A 102 41.63 -8.44 40.66
C THR A 102 41.38 -8.00 42.11
N GLU A 103 40.37 -7.16 42.36
CA GLU A 103 39.94 -6.76 43.71
C GLU A 103 39.12 -7.87 44.42
N GLY A 104 38.80 -8.95 43.72
CA GLY A 104 38.22 -10.17 44.29
C GLY A 104 36.69 -10.14 44.43
N PHE A 105 36.04 -9.26 43.69
CA PHE A 105 34.60 -9.23 43.45
C PHE A 105 34.12 -10.48 42.66
N THR A 106 32.88 -10.93 42.87
CA THR A 106 32.33 -12.18 42.32
C THR A 106 31.15 -11.96 41.36
N LYS A 107 31.09 -12.77 40.30
CA LYS A 107 30.13 -12.62 39.19
C LYS A 107 28.82 -13.40 39.43
N THR A 108 27.91 -12.79 40.20
CA THR A 108 26.52 -13.20 40.54
C THR A 108 25.48 -13.08 39.40
N HIS A 109 25.10 -14.18 38.74
CA HIS A 109 24.18 -14.21 37.57
C HIS A 109 22.68 -13.88 37.86
N THR A 110 22.31 -13.47 39.08
CA THR A 110 20.92 -13.22 39.47
C THR A 110 20.78 -11.98 40.36
N LEU A 111 19.69 -11.24 40.17
CA LEU A 111 19.32 -10.07 40.98
C LEU A 111 18.15 -10.41 41.91
N SER A 112 18.02 -9.69 43.04
CA SER A 112 16.87 -9.86 43.94
C SER A 112 15.69 -8.98 43.53
N PRO A 113 14.42 -9.35 43.85
CA PRO A 113 13.23 -8.54 43.57
C PRO A 113 13.16 -7.18 44.30
N GLU A 114 14.14 -6.90 45.15
CA GLU A 114 14.32 -5.61 45.82
C GLU A 114 15.31 -4.73 45.04
N VAL A 115 16.40 -5.32 44.54
CA VAL A 115 17.35 -4.66 43.63
C VAL A 115 16.71 -4.33 42.28
N GLU A 116 15.78 -5.16 41.77
CA GLU A 116 14.98 -4.82 40.58
C GLU A 116 14.22 -3.49 40.73
N ARG A 117 13.82 -3.09 41.95
CA ARG A 117 13.12 -1.81 42.21
C ARG A 117 14.07 -0.62 42.32
N LEU A 118 15.34 -0.87 42.59
CA LEU A 118 16.42 0.12 42.65
C LEU A 118 17.16 0.28 41.30
N ALA A 119 16.98 -0.68 40.39
CA ALA A 119 17.49 -0.64 39.03
C ALA A 119 16.93 0.57 38.27
N SER A 120 17.73 1.12 37.34
CA SER A 120 17.26 2.18 36.45
C SER A 120 16.10 1.68 35.58
N TYR A 121 15.24 2.60 35.14
CA TYR A 121 14.11 2.28 34.27
C TYR A 121 14.54 1.41 33.05
N SER A 122 15.66 1.77 32.40
CA SER A 122 16.19 0.99 31.27
C SER A 122 16.57 -0.44 31.69
N LEU A 123 17.21 -0.63 32.84
CA LEU A 123 17.60 -1.95 33.32
C LEU A 123 16.39 -2.82 33.68
N GLN A 124 15.36 -2.26 34.32
CA GLN A 124 14.10 -2.97 34.62
C GLN A 124 13.44 -3.57 33.37
N GLN A 125 13.36 -2.79 32.29
CA GLN A 125 12.80 -3.28 31.03
C GLN A 125 13.61 -4.41 30.41
N LEU A 126 14.93 -4.39 30.57
CA LEU A 126 15.83 -5.34 29.93
C LEU A 126 15.91 -6.66 30.72
N LEU A 127 15.77 -6.60 32.06
CA LEU A 127 15.49 -7.78 32.90
C LEU A 127 14.12 -8.39 32.59
N LEU A 128 13.11 -7.58 32.24
CA LEU A 128 11.83 -8.09 31.76
C LEU A 128 11.97 -8.76 30.39
N GLU A 129 12.74 -8.19 29.46
CA GLU A 129 13.05 -8.81 28.16
C GLU A 129 13.80 -10.15 28.34
N GLU A 130 14.71 -10.26 29.31
CA GLU A 130 15.36 -11.53 29.69
C GLU A 130 14.35 -12.55 30.26
N LYS A 131 13.49 -12.15 31.21
CA LYS A 131 12.40 -12.99 31.76
C LYS A 131 11.41 -13.47 30.68
N LEU A 132 11.14 -12.65 29.66
CA LEU A 132 10.29 -13.02 28.52
C LEU A 132 10.94 -14.06 27.60
N ASN A 133 12.26 -14.01 27.45
CA ASN A 133 13.02 -14.95 26.60
C ASN A 133 13.36 -16.28 27.34
N CYS A 134 12.88 -16.48 28.58
CA CYS A 134 13.20 -17.64 29.40
C CYS A 134 12.80 -18.98 28.73
N SER A 135 13.50 -20.06 29.10
CA SER A 135 13.34 -21.42 28.53
C SER A 135 12.37 -22.31 29.32
N THR A 136 11.77 -21.82 30.40
CA THR A 136 10.85 -22.58 31.27
C THR A 136 9.57 -21.79 31.57
N LEU A 137 8.50 -22.50 31.91
CA LEU A 137 7.19 -21.96 32.25
C LEU A 137 6.65 -22.72 33.47
N SER A 138 6.00 -22.04 34.42
CA SER A 138 5.34 -22.73 35.53
C SER A 138 4.01 -23.35 35.08
N GLN A 139 3.60 -24.45 35.72
CA GLN A 139 2.39 -25.18 35.36
C GLN A 139 1.14 -24.28 35.40
N GLU A 140 1.03 -23.46 36.45
CA GLU A 140 -0.11 -22.58 36.71
C GLU A 140 -0.24 -21.47 35.66
N VAL A 141 0.87 -20.86 35.25
CA VAL A 141 0.89 -19.89 34.16
C VAL A 141 0.62 -20.59 32.83
N GLY A 142 1.11 -21.81 32.63
CA GLY A 142 0.76 -22.67 31.50
C GLY A 142 -0.75 -22.85 31.35
N VAL A 143 -1.46 -23.22 32.43
CA VAL A 143 -2.92 -23.40 32.41
C VAL A 143 -3.65 -22.10 32.06
N PHE A 144 -3.24 -20.96 32.63
CA PHE A 144 -3.82 -19.66 32.28
C PHE A 144 -3.57 -19.26 30.81
N VAL A 145 -2.36 -19.52 30.30
CA VAL A 145 -2.01 -19.26 28.89
C VAL A 145 -2.88 -20.12 27.96
N GLU A 146 -3.02 -21.42 28.25
CA GLU A 146 -3.90 -22.31 27.48
C GLU A 146 -5.38 -21.88 27.52
N LEU A 147 -5.85 -21.40 28.69
CA LEU A 147 -7.21 -20.89 28.87
C LEU A 147 -7.51 -19.70 27.95
N VAL A 148 -6.70 -18.64 28.00
CA VAL A 148 -6.96 -17.44 27.17
C VAL A 148 -6.85 -17.74 25.67
N TRP A 149 -5.94 -18.63 25.27
CA TRP A 149 -5.80 -19.06 23.89
C TRP A 149 -6.99 -19.90 23.39
N THR A 150 -7.48 -20.84 24.21
CA THR A 150 -8.63 -21.70 23.88
C THR A 150 -9.90 -20.87 23.73
N GLU A 151 -10.14 -19.93 24.65
CA GLU A 151 -11.30 -19.04 24.62
C GLU A 151 -11.28 -18.11 23.39
N ALA A 152 -10.12 -17.54 23.05
CA ALA A 152 -9.98 -16.61 21.94
C ALA A 152 -10.10 -17.33 20.56
N LEU A 153 -9.48 -18.50 20.40
CA LEU A 153 -9.62 -19.34 19.20
C LEU A 153 -11.03 -19.93 19.07
N GLY A 154 -11.64 -20.37 20.18
CA GLY A 154 -13.01 -20.89 20.22
C GLY A 154 -14.03 -19.83 19.76
N SER A 155 -13.86 -18.59 20.22
CA SER A 155 -14.65 -17.44 19.76
C SER A 155 -14.57 -17.26 18.25
N LEU A 156 -13.36 -17.23 17.66
CA LEU A 156 -13.20 -17.09 16.20
C LEU A 156 -13.71 -18.29 15.40
N ASN A 157 -13.52 -19.53 15.88
CA ASN A 157 -13.99 -20.73 15.18
C ASN A 157 -15.52 -20.84 15.09
N ASN A 158 -16.25 -20.21 16.03
CA ASN A 158 -17.70 -20.09 15.95
C ASN A 158 -18.14 -19.03 14.92
N ILE A 159 -17.34 -17.97 14.72
CA ILE A 159 -17.67 -16.79 13.90
C ILE A 159 -17.24 -16.95 12.43
N LEU A 160 -16.08 -17.54 12.15
CA LEU A 160 -15.52 -17.68 10.80
C LEU A 160 -15.98 -18.99 10.12
N THR A 161 -16.07 -18.97 8.78
CA THR A 161 -16.27 -20.22 8.01
C THR A 161 -14.97 -20.95 7.69
N VAL A 162 -13.83 -20.27 7.79
CA VAL A 162 -12.48 -20.78 7.50
C VAL A 162 -11.57 -20.69 8.74
N PRO A 163 -10.57 -21.57 8.90
CA PRO A 163 -9.59 -21.43 9.98
C PRO A 163 -8.83 -20.11 9.88
N VAL A 164 -8.56 -19.48 11.04
CA VAL A 164 -7.85 -18.20 11.16
C VAL A 164 -6.50 -18.22 10.44
N SER A 165 -5.81 -19.36 10.45
CA SER A 165 -4.52 -19.60 9.78
C SER A 165 -4.55 -19.52 8.23
N ARG A 166 -5.71 -19.30 7.61
CA ARG A 166 -5.85 -19.01 6.17
C ARG A 166 -6.07 -17.53 5.85
N ILE A 167 -6.22 -16.66 6.85
CA ILE A 167 -6.45 -15.22 6.68
C ILE A 167 -5.11 -14.50 6.83
N SER A 168 -4.69 -13.70 5.84
CA SER A 168 -3.45 -12.92 5.95
C SER A 168 -3.67 -11.56 6.61
N LEU A 169 -2.64 -10.99 7.22
CA LEU A 169 -2.69 -9.63 7.78
C LEU A 169 -3.07 -8.57 6.72
N ASN A 170 -2.62 -8.76 5.47
CA ASN A 170 -2.98 -7.90 4.35
C ASN A 170 -4.49 -7.94 4.03
N ASP A 171 -5.13 -9.11 4.13
CA ASP A 171 -6.59 -9.23 3.92
C ASP A 171 -7.36 -8.55 5.05
N VAL A 172 -6.90 -8.66 6.30
CA VAL A 172 -7.49 -7.94 7.44
C VAL A 172 -7.36 -6.42 7.26
N SER A 173 -6.19 -5.92 6.86
CA SER A 173 -6.00 -4.48 6.58
C SER A 173 -6.86 -3.97 5.42
N ARG A 174 -7.04 -4.76 4.35
CA ARG A 174 -7.95 -4.43 3.25
C ARG A 174 -9.41 -4.40 3.71
N VAL A 175 -9.84 -5.37 4.52
CA VAL A 175 -11.19 -5.39 5.10
C VAL A 175 -11.42 -4.22 6.05
N GLU A 176 -10.46 -3.85 6.90
CA GLU A 176 -10.53 -2.65 7.72
C GLU A 176 -10.67 -1.38 6.85
N GLY A 177 -9.93 -1.27 5.75
CA GLY A 177 -10.05 -0.17 4.78
C GLY A 177 -11.44 -0.08 4.12
N LEU A 178 -11.99 -1.20 3.66
CA LEU A 178 -13.35 -1.30 3.10
C LEU A 178 -14.43 -0.95 4.13
N LEU A 179 -14.27 -1.38 5.39
CA LEU A 179 -15.18 -1.06 6.49
C LEU A 179 -15.16 0.43 6.84
N LEU A 180 -13.99 1.08 6.83
CA LEU A 180 -13.85 2.53 7.00
C LEU A 180 -14.47 3.31 5.83
N GLN A 181 -14.33 2.83 4.59
CA GLN A 181 -15.00 3.41 3.43
C GLN A 181 -16.53 3.24 3.53
N ALA A 182 -17.01 2.05 3.90
CA ALA A 182 -18.42 1.80 4.14
C ALA A 182 -18.99 2.68 5.26
N GLN A 183 -18.19 2.99 6.30
CA GLN A 183 -18.58 3.96 7.33
C GLN A 183 -18.84 5.35 6.73
N LYS A 184 -17.90 5.89 5.94
CA LYS A 184 -17.99 7.20 5.26
C LYS A 184 -19.18 7.33 4.30
N THR A 185 -19.50 6.28 3.54
CA THR A 185 -20.45 6.37 2.42
C THR A 185 -21.92 6.35 2.87
N GLU A 186 -22.70 7.37 2.52
CA GLU A 186 -24.13 7.45 2.89
C GLU A 186 -25.07 6.60 2.03
N LYS A 187 -24.68 6.26 0.79
CA LYS A 187 -25.52 5.52 -0.16
C LYS A 187 -25.58 4.03 0.17
N GLU A 188 -26.79 3.48 0.31
CA GLU A 188 -27.00 2.07 0.67
C GLU A 188 -26.44 1.08 -0.37
N ASP A 189 -26.59 1.34 -1.67
CA ASP A 189 -26.08 0.45 -2.73
C ASP A 189 -24.56 0.31 -2.71
N GLU A 190 -23.84 1.42 -2.51
CA GLU A 190 -22.37 1.42 -2.42
C GLU A 190 -21.88 0.76 -1.11
N VAL A 191 -22.58 1.02 0.02
CA VAL A 191 -22.31 0.34 1.30
C VAL A 191 -22.53 -1.17 1.17
N LYS A 192 -23.58 -1.60 0.46
CA LYS A 192 -23.87 -3.02 0.23
C LYS A 192 -22.78 -3.69 -0.63
N ALA A 193 -22.35 -3.05 -1.71
CA ALA A 193 -21.26 -3.57 -2.55
C ALA A 193 -19.94 -3.71 -1.77
N LEU A 194 -19.60 -2.74 -0.92
CA LEU A 194 -18.43 -2.80 -0.04
C LEU A 194 -18.54 -3.94 1.00
N LEU A 195 -19.73 -4.16 1.56
CA LEU A 195 -19.98 -5.27 2.49
C LEU A 195 -19.96 -6.65 1.81
N GLU A 196 -20.38 -6.74 0.54
CA GLU A 196 -20.20 -7.94 -0.28
C GLU A 196 -18.70 -8.23 -0.53
N GLU A 197 -17.87 -7.23 -0.87
CA GLU A 197 -16.41 -7.43 -0.98
C GLU A 197 -15.80 -7.87 0.37
N VAL A 198 -16.16 -7.20 1.48
CA VAL A 198 -15.74 -7.61 2.84
C VAL A 198 -16.07 -9.07 3.14
N ASN A 199 -17.30 -9.52 2.84
CA ASN A 199 -17.74 -10.89 3.09
C ASN A 199 -17.05 -11.93 2.15
N THR A 200 -16.50 -11.51 1.00
CA THR A 200 -15.66 -12.41 0.16
C THR A 200 -14.22 -12.54 0.66
N LEU A 201 -13.64 -11.49 1.23
CA LEU A 201 -12.30 -11.52 1.83
C LEU A 201 -12.29 -12.19 3.21
N LEU A 202 -13.36 -12.01 3.99
CA LEU A 202 -13.47 -12.49 5.36
C LEU A 202 -14.84 -13.17 5.56
N PRO A 203 -14.96 -14.47 5.25
CA PRO A 203 -16.25 -15.16 5.21
C PRO A 203 -16.75 -15.57 6.61
N LEU A 204 -17.98 -15.16 6.92
CA LEU A 204 -18.54 -15.12 8.28
C LEU A 204 -19.82 -15.95 8.45
N ARG A 205 -20.06 -16.38 9.69
CA ARG A 205 -21.30 -17.03 10.18
C ARG A 205 -22.15 -16.09 11.04
N MET A 206 -22.02 -14.78 10.87
CA MET A 206 -22.75 -13.78 11.65
C MET A 206 -24.10 -13.44 11.03
N ILE A 207 -25.09 -13.17 11.88
CA ILE A 207 -26.32 -12.47 11.48
C ILE A 207 -26.01 -10.98 11.54
N ASP A 208 -25.95 -10.33 10.39
CA ASP A 208 -25.63 -8.90 10.30
C ASP A 208 -26.73 -8.06 11.01
N PRO A 209 -26.40 -7.23 12.02
CA PRO A 209 -27.40 -6.42 12.74
C PRO A 209 -28.03 -5.33 11.87
N PRO A 210 -29.29 -4.92 12.14
CA PRO A 210 -30.07 -4.01 11.28
C PRO A 210 -29.59 -2.54 11.26
N SER A 211 -28.46 -2.23 11.89
CA SER A 211 -27.88 -0.88 11.91
C SER A 211 -26.48 -0.92 11.32
N LYS A 212 -26.28 -0.19 10.22
CA LYS A 212 -25.00 -0.01 9.52
C LYS A 212 -23.83 0.25 10.48
N HIS A 213 -24.01 1.14 11.45
CA HIS A 213 -22.94 1.51 12.39
C HIS A 213 -22.61 0.38 13.37
N LYS A 214 -23.60 -0.39 13.83
CA LYS A 214 -23.38 -1.59 14.67
C LYS A 214 -22.73 -2.72 13.88
N LEU A 215 -23.11 -2.89 12.62
CA LEU A 215 -22.53 -3.86 11.69
C LEU A 215 -21.03 -3.59 11.44
N VAL A 216 -20.70 -2.36 11.04
CA VAL A 216 -19.31 -1.94 10.82
C VAL A 216 -18.49 -2.02 12.10
N SER A 217 -19.05 -1.59 13.25
CA SER A 217 -18.41 -1.74 14.56
C SER A 217 -18.01 -3.19 14.83
N GLN A 218 -18.98 -4.11 14.79
CA GLN A 218 -18.73 -5.52 15.11
C GLN A 218 -17.72 -6.17 14.17
N LYS A 219 -17.74 -5.84 12.87
CA LYS A 219 -16.74 -6.36 11.92
C LYS A 219 -15.34 -5.74 12.16
N LEU A 220 -15.23 -4.47 12.58
CA LEU A 220 -13.94 -3.86 12.97
C LEU A 220 -13.38 -4.45 14.27
N ASP A 221 -14.21 -4.64 15.29
CA ASP A 221 -13.82 -5.26 16.57
C ASP A 221 -13.37 -6.72 16.34
N LEU A 222 -14.03 -7.43 15.42
CA LEU A 222 -13.62 -8.76 14.96
C LEU A 222 -12.31 -8.75 14.16
N CYS A 223 -12.10 -7.77 13.27
CA CYS A 223 -10.83 -7.61 12.56
C CYS A 223 -9.68 -7.41 13.54
N GLN A 224 -9.89 -6.67 14.64
CA GLN A 224 -8.89 -6.56 15.70
C GLN A 224 -8.60 -7.91 16.37
N LEU A 225 -9.62 -8.70 16.73
CA LEU A 225 -9.42 -10.03 17.33
C LEU A 225 -8.70 -11.01 16.39
N ILE A 226 -9.01 -10.96 15.08
CA ILE A 226 -8.31 -11.76 14.06
C ILE A 226 -6.86 -11.28 13.91
N ARG A 227 -6.62 -9.97 13.82
CA ARG A 227 -5.28 -9.36 13.76
C ARG A 227 -4.44 -9.74 14.98
N ASP A 228 -5.04 -9.72 16.17
CA ASP A 228 -4.40 -10.13 17.42
C ASP A 228 -3.98 -11.60 17.38
N ILE A 229 -4.91 -12.52 17.04
CA ILE A 229 -4.61 -13.95 16.97
C ILE A 229 -3.62 -14.28 15.84
N VAL A 230 -3.67 -13.62 14.68
CA VAL A 230 -2.71 -13.86 13.58
C VAL A 230 -1.31 -13.40 13.99
N ASN A 231 -1.13 -12.17 14.50
CA ASN A 231 0.17 -11.69 15.01
C ASN A 231 0.78 -12.63 16.06
N VAL A 232 -0.04 -13.08 17.02
CA VAL A 232 0.39 -13.96 18.10
C VAL A 232 0.64 -15.39 17.58
N SER A 233 -0.10 -15.85 16.57
CA SER A 233 0.14 -17.16 15.92
C SER A 233 1.40 -17.16 15.04
N GLU A 234 1.73 -16.05 14.38
CA GLU A 234 3.01 -15.91 13.64
C GLU A 234 4.21 -16.04 14.60
N ALA A 235 4.10 -15.48 15.81
CA ALA A 235 5.09 -15.66 16.86
C ALA A 235 5.24 -17.12 17.32
N THR A 236 4.20 -17.96 17.20
CA THR A 236 4.30 -19.41 17.48
C THR A 236 4.59 -20.25 16.23
N LEU A 237 5.40 -19.71 15.30
CA LEU A 237 5.71 -20.30 13.98
C LEU A 237 4.46 -20.66 13.13
N GLY A 238 3.27 -20.15 13.48
CA GLY A 238 1.99 -20.60 12.96
C GLY A 238 1.82 -22.13 12.95
N CYS A 239 2.41 -22.82 13.93
CA CYS A 239 2.19 -24.24 14.15
C CYS A 239 0.71 -24.48 14.46
N PRO A 240 0.05 -25.54 13.94
CA PRO A 240 -1.36 -25.82 14.24
C PRO A 240 -1.60 -26.19 15.71
N SER A 241 -0.56 -26.60 16.45
CA SER A 241 -0.62 -26.96 17.86
C SER A 241 0.66 -26.49 18.58
N PRO A 242 0.82 -25.17 18.84
CA PRO A 242 2.03 -24.64 19.45
C PRO A 242 2.13 -25.02 20.93
N SER A 243 3.35 -25.20 21.45
CA SER A 243 3.58 -25.52 22.86
C SER A 243 3.17 -24.36 23.77
N SER A 244 2.85 -24.68 25.03
CA SER A 244 2.39 -23.68 26.02
C SER A 244 3.47 -22.62 26.29
N LEU A 245 4.75 -22.98 26.22
CA LEU A 245 5.87 -22.02 26.24
C LEU A 245 5.87 -21.08 25.02
N GLY A 246 5.65 -21.59 23.81
CA GLY A 246 5.52 -20.76 22.61
C GLY A 246 4.33 -19.80 22.71
N LYS A 247 3.16 -20.32 23.13
CA LYS A 247 1.95 -19.54 23.41
C LYS A 247 2.18 -18.43 24.43
N TYR A 248 2.98 -18.68 25.48
CA TYR A 248 3.36 -17.68 26.48
C TYR A 248 4.26 -16.60 25.89
N ARG A 249 5.34 -16.96 25.20
CA ARG A 249 6.27 -16.01 24.57
C ARG A 249 5.55 -15.08 23.57
N ALA A 250 4.62 -15.63 22.80
CA ALA A 250 3.79 -14.88 21.87
C ALA A 250 2.88 -13.83 22.54
N LEU A 251 2.49 -14.01 23.81
CA LEU A 251 1.76 -13.00 24.59
C LEU A 251 2.64 -11.82 25.02
N ARG A 252 3.97 -11.85 24.85
CA ARG A 252 4.89 -10.69 25.05
C ARG A 252 4.76 -9.98 26.41
N CYS A 253 4.21 -10.68 27.39
CA CYS A 253 3.86 -10.20 28.72
C CYS A 253 4.42 -11.19 29.72
N SER A 254 5.18 -10.71 30.70
CA SER A 254 5.58 -11.55 31.84
C SER A 254 4.34 -11.82 32.68
N ILE A 255 4.18 -13.05 33.14
CA ILE A 255 3.06 -13.49 33.97
C ILE A 255 3.64 -14.30 35.13
N GLU A 256 3.41 -13.83 36.36
CA GLU A 256 3.86 -14.49 37.58
C GLU A 256 2.66 -14.74 38.50
N VAL A 257 2.53 -15.92 39.10
CA VAL A 257 1.47 -16.17 40.09
C VAL A 257 1.80 -15.43 41.38
N VAL A 258 0.83 -14.73 41.97
CA VAL A 258 0.96 -14.11 43.29
C VAL A 258 0.44 -15.11 44.34
N PRO A 259 1.30 -15.69 45.20
CA PRO A 259 0.85 -16.66 46.20
C PRO A 259 -0.08 -16.00 47.24
N PRO A 260 -1.08 -16.72 47.79
CA PRO A 260 -1.98 -16.17 48.81
C PRO A 260 -1.29 -15.61 50.06
N GLN A 261 -0.08 -16.10 50.37
CA GLN A 261 0.73 -15.67 51.51
C GLN A 261 1.46 -14.34 51.25
N ASN A 262 1.47 -13.83 50.02
CA ASN A 262 2.11 -12.57 49.65
C ASN A 262 1.24 -11.37 50.13
N PRO A 263 1.81 -10.32 50.73
CA PRO A 263 1.06 -9.10 51.08
C PRO A 263 0.37 -8.44 49.88
N GLU A 264 0.89 -8.55 48.65
CA GLU A 264 0.24 -8.04 47.43
C GLU A 264 -1.13 -8.70 47.19
N PHE A 265 -1.27 -10.01 47.49
CA PHE A 265 -2.54 -10.73 47.35
C PHE A 265 -3.63 -10.10 48.24
N HIS A 266 -3.26 -9.73 49.46
CA HIS A 266 -4.17 -9.12 50.43
C HIS A 266 -4.59 -7.69 50.02
N VAL A 267 -3.66 -6.89 49.49
CA VAL A 267 -3.95 -5.54 48.99
C VAL A 267 -4.92 -5.57 47.80
N ILE A 268 -4.72 -6.51 46.85
CA ILE A 268 -5.64 -6.65 45.71
C ILE A 268 -6.98 -7.27 46.14
N SER A 269 -6.98 -8.18 47.12
CA SER A 269 -8.23 -8.68 47.71
C SER A 269 -9.04 -7.58 48.40
N GLN A 270 -8.38 -6.58 49.01
CA GLN A 270 -9.03 -5.42 49.62
C GLN A 270 -9.63 -4.45 48.59
N LEU A 271 -9.02 -4.32 47.41
CA LEU A 271 -9.52 -3.46 46.32
C LEU A 271 -10.86 -3.93 45.72
N LEU A 272 -11.30 -5.16 46.02
CA LEU A 272 -12.41 -5.84 45.35
C LEU A 272 -13.65 -6.08 46.23
N GLN A 273 -13.65 -5.61 47.48
CA GLN A 273 -14.58 -6.03 48.56
C GLN A 273 -16.09 -5.68 48.41
N ASP A 274 -16.54 -5.16 47.27
CA ASP A 274 -17.91 -4.65 47.06
C ASP A 274 -19.04 -5.71 47.08
N ARG A 275 -18.71 -7.02 47.03
CA ARG A 275 -19.67 -8.13 46.85
C ARG A 275 -19.18 -9.44 47.49
N PRO A 276 -20.04 -10.48 47.58
CA PRO A 276 -19.55 -11.85 47.55
C PRO A 276 -18.95 -12.19 46.17
N PHE A 277 -17.67 -12.51 46.14
CA PHE A 277 -16.94 -13.04 44.99
C PHE A 277 -15.84 -13.97 45.51
N GLN A 278 -15.47 -14.98 44.74
CA GLN A 278 -14.38 -15.89 45.08
C GLN A 278 -13.20 -15.64 44.15
N ILE A 279 -12.07 -15.18 44.69
CA ILE A 279 -10.80 -15.12 43.97
C ILE A 279 -10.30 -16.55 43.79
N GLN A 280 -10.06 -16.94 42.54
CA GLN A 280 -9.44 -18.22 42.21
C GLN A 280 -7.91 -18.07 42.11
N GLN A 281 -7.44 -17.01 41.43
CA GLN A 281 -6.01 -16.76 41.23
C GLN A 281 -5.75 -15.26 41.00
N ILE A 282 -4.59 -14.79 41.46
CA ILE A 282 -4.04 -13.47 41.10
C ILE A 282 -2.73 -13.68 40.35
N LEU A 283 -2.64 -13.09 39.17
CA LEU A 283 -1.47 -13.11 38.30
C LEU A 283 -0.91 -11.70 38.21
N ARG A 284 0.35 -11.50 38.60
CA ARG A 284 1.09 -10.27 38.29
C ARG A 284 1.43 -10.29 36.81
N VAL A 285 1.19 -9.17 36.12
CA VAL A 285 1.50 -9.01 34.69
C VAL A 285 2.37 -7.79 34.46
N SER A 286 3.28 -7.87 33.50
CA SER A 286 4.18 -6.77 33.13
C SER A 286 4.57 -6.82 31.65
N ARG A 287 4.53 -5.66 30.99
CA ARG A 287 4.77 -5.49 29.54
C ARG A 287 5.85 -4.45 29.29
N GLY A 288 6.88 -4.82 28.53
CA GLY A 288 8.05 -3.95 28.30
C GLY A 288 7.73 -2.63 27.58
N VAL A 289 6.71 -2.62 26.71
CA VAL A 289 6.23 -1.42 26.01
C VAL A 289 5.54 -0.45 26.97
N GLU A 290 4.69 -0.96 27.88
CA GLU A 290 3.99 -0.12 28.87
C GLU A 290 4.97 0.46 29.87
N LEU A 291 5.91 -0.35 30.37
CA LEU A 291 7.01 0.16 31.19
C LEU A 291 7.71 1.36 30.51
N GLN A 292 7.97 1.31 29.20
CA GLN A 292 8.74 2.34 28.50
C GLN A 292 7.98 3.62 28.21
N LEU A 293 6.66 3.53 27.99
CA LEU A 293 5.83 4.66 27.58
C LEU A 293 4.97 5.24 28.70
N PHE A 294 4.88 4.58 29.87
CA PHE A 294 3.99 4.98 30.95
C PHE A 294 4.36 6.35 31.55
N ARG A 295 3.41 7.29 31.47
CA ARG A 295 3.58 8.71 31.83
C ARG A 295 3.49 8.96 33.34
N GLU A 296 4.45 8.43 34.10
CA GLU A 296 4.55 8.66 35.56
C GLU A 296 4.70 10.14 35.92
N ASP A 297 5.26 10.96 35.02
CA ASP A 297 5.46 12.40 35.17
C ASP A 297 4.15 13.21 35.35
N LEU A 298 3.01 12.66 34.90
CA LEU A 298 1.71 13.29 35.07
C LEU A 298 1.22 13.24 36.53
N GLY A 299 1.69 12.27 37.32
CA GLY A 299 1.22 12.01 38.68
C GLY A 299 -0.25 11.57 38.76
N ASN A 300 -0.81 11.58 39.98
CA ASN A 300 -2.16 11.09 40.28
C ASN A 300 -2.41 9.67 39.70
N ILE A 301 -1.45 8.78 39.94
CA ILE A 301 -1.52 7.39 39.51
C ILE A 301 -2.43 6.62 40.49
N LYS A 302 -3.45 5.94 39.97
CA LYS A 302 -4.35 5.09 40.77
C LYS A 302 -4.36 3.65 40.25
N PRO A 303 -4.47 2.63 41.12
CA PRO A 303 -4.91 1.30 40.70
C PRO A 303 -6.42 1.36 40.42
N LEU A 304 -6.82 1.02 39.19
CA LEU A 304 -8.22 1.00 38.76
C LEU A 304 -8.56 -0.31 38.02
N LEU A 305 -9.85 -0.60 37.94
CA LEU A 305 -10.42 -1.86 37.48
C LEU A 305 -10.96 -1.75 36.03
N HIS A 306 -10.61 -2.72 35.20
CA HIS A 306 -11.12 -2.87 33.82
C HIS A 306 -11.56 -4.31 33.55
N SER A 307 -12.73 -4.50 32.92
CA SER A 307 -13.28 -5.83 32.59
C SER A 307 -13.74 -5.88 31.14
N THR A 308 -13.65 -7.07 30.56
CA THR A 308 -14.00 -7.34 29.16
C THR A 308 -14.28 -8.83 28.96
N SER A 309 -14.51 -9.25 27.72
CA SER A 309 -14.65 -10.67 27.35
C SER A 309 -13.34 -11.43 27.58
N PRO A 310 -13.35 -12.62 28.21
CA PRO A 310 -12.14 -13.46 28.35
C PRO A 310 -11.43 -13.74 27.02
N SER A 311 -12.18 -13.89 25.92
CA SER A 311 -11.66 -14.02 24.55
C SER A 311 -10.75 -12.86 24.08
N SER A 312 -10.78 -11.70 24.72
CA SER A 312 -9.98 -10.52 24.36
C SER A 312 -8.60 -10.50 25.04
N PHE A 313 -8.32 -11.38 26.01
CA PHE A 313 -7.09 -11.32 26.81
C PHE A 313 -5.83 -11.67 26.02
N VAL A 314 -5.89 -12.52 24.99
CA VAL A 314 -4.75 -12.77 24.09
C VAL A 314 -4.27 -11.47 23.42
N GLY A 315 -5.21 -10.65 22.95
CA GLY A 315 -4.93 -9.32 22.41
C GLY A 315 -4.39 -8.38 23.48
N ILE A 316 -5.05 -8.27 24.63
CA ILE A 316 -4.68 -7.27 25.66
C ILE A 316 -3.32 -7.59 26.29
N LEU A 317 -2.96 -8.86 26.51
CA LEU A 317 -1.63 -9.22 27.01
C LEU A 317 -0.54 -8.97 25.94
N SER A 318 -0.80 -9.28 24.67
CA SER A 318 0.18 -9.08 23.59
C SER A 318 0.41 -7.60 23.22
N ARG A 319 -0.65 -6.81 23.00
CA ARG A 319 -0.54 -5.40 22.56
C ARG A 319 -0.87 -4.34 23.62
N GLY A 320 -1.61 -4.69 24.67
CA GLY A 320 -2.15 -3.74 25.66
C GLY A 320 -3.60 -3.34 25.36
N LEU A 321 -4.18 -2.51 26.23
CA LEU A 321 -5.46 -1.84 25.94
C LEU A 321 -5.26 -0.84 24.79
N LEU A 322 -6.22 -0.81 23.85
CA LEU A 322 -6.26 0.17 22.76
C LEU A 322 -7.38 1.18 23.01
N LEU A 323 -7.21 2.39 22.48
CA LEU A 323 -8.30 3.34 22.31
C LEU A 323 -9.38 2.74 21.37
N PRO A 324 -10.67 3.06 21.60
CA PRO A 324 -11.70 2.82 20.61
C PRO A 324 -11.28 3.35 19.22
N ARG A 325 -11.44 2.54 18.17
CA ARG A 325 -11.16 2.95 16.79
C ARG A 325 -12.25 3.91 16.29
N VAL A 326 -12.27 5.13 16.82
CA VAL A 326 -13.05 6.24 16.27
C VAL A 326 -12.51 6.54 14.87
N GLY A 327 -13.36 6.51 13.86
CA GLY A 327 -13.00 6.96 12.51
C GLY A 327 -12.63 8.44 12.57
N VAL A 328 -11.36 8.77 12.29
CA VAL A 328 -10.80 10.09 12.57
C VAL A 328 -11.50 11.18 11.76
N GLU A 329 -12.09 12.12 12.49
CA GLU A 329 -12.47 13.48 12.07
C GLU A 329 -13.15 13.64 10.69
N GLN A 330 -14.48 13.52 10.67
CA GLN A 330 -15.40 14.64 10.39
C GLN A 330 -16.86 14.15 10.33
N HIS A 331 -17.81 15.05 10.59
CA HIS A 331 -19.28 14.84 10.57
C HIS A 331 -19.79 13.89 11.68
N GLY A 332 -20.25 14.48 12.79
CA GLY A 332 -20.64 13.76 14.00
C GLY A 332 -21.78 12.76 13.80
N ILE A 333 -21.46 11.47 13.98
CA ILE A 333 -22.41 10.35 13.98
C ILE A 333 -22.24 9.58 15.28
N GLU A 334 -23.34 9.31 15.99
CA GLU A 334 -23.33 8.58 17.25
C GLU A 334 -23.03 7.08 17.06
N ARG A 335 -21.87 6.63 17.55
CA ARG A 335 -21.68 5.21 17.91
C ARG A 335 -22.39 4.99 19.25
N THR A 336 -23.31 4.02 19.35
CA THR A 336 -24.01 3.71 20.62
C THR A 336 -23.13 3.03 21.68
N ASP A 337 -21.88 2.75 21.33
CA ASP A 337 -20.81 2.22 22.19
C ASP A 337 -19.74 3.28 22.52
N ILE A 338 -19.90 4.52 22.06
CA ILE A 338 -19.25 5.65 22.72
C ILE A 338 -19.80 5.67 24.15
N GLY A 339 -18.92 5.47 25.13
CA GLY A 339 -19.31 5.49 26.53
C GLY A 339 -19.76 6.88 26.99
N ASN A 340 -20.14 6.98 28.27
CA ASN A 340 -20.72 8.20 28.87
C ASN A 340 -19.82 9.45 28.78
N LEU A 341 -18.56 9.30 28.38
CA LEU A 341 -17.48 10.29 28.35
C LEU A 341 -16.65 10.18 27.06
N GLY A 342 -17.26 9.82 25.93
CA GLY A 342 -16.58 9.85 24.64
C GLY A 342 -15.66 8.66 24.36
N GLY A 343 -14.74 8.84 23.41
CA GLY A 343 -13.92 7.80 22.78
C GLY A 343 -12.63 7.40 23.52
N GLY A 344 -12.62 7.45 24.86
CA GLY A 344 -11.45 7.05 25.67
C GLY A 344 -11.46 5.59 26.14
N ILE A 345 -10.49 5.22 26.97
CA ILE A 345 -10.41 3.91 27.65
C ILE A 345 -10.97 4.07 29.07
N TYR A 346 -11.94 3.21 29.42
CA TYR A 346 -12.76 3.30 30.63
C TYR A 346 -12.23 2.42 31.76
N PHE A 347 -12.27 2.98 32.96
CA PHE A 347 -11.87 2.37 34.23
C PHE A 347 -12.86 2.74 35.35
N SER A 348 -12.94 1.92 36.40
CA SER A 348 -13.69 2.25 37.63
C SER A 348 -12.86 1.89 38.87
N ASP A 349 -13.21 2.44 40.03
CA ASP A 349 -12.67 2.00 41.32
C ASP A 349 -13.58 0.97 42.03
N SER A 350 -14.78 0.71 41.51
CA SER A 350 -15.73 -0.29 42.06
C SER A 350 -15.88 -1.53 41.17
N LEU A 351 -15.80 -2.71 41.80
CA LEU A 351 -16.00 -4.00 41.12
C LEU A 351 -17.43 -4.13 40.56
N LYS A 352 -18.42 -3.51 41.24
CA LYS A 352 -19.83 -3.46 40.79
C LYS A 352 -19.95 -2.91 39.36
N THR A 353 -19.14 -1.92 39.00
CA THR A 353 -19.16 -1.27 37.69
C THR A 353 -18.47 -2.12 36.66
N SER A 354 -17.27 -2.63 36.95
CA SER A 354 -16.49 -3.46 36.03
C SER A 354 -17.21 -4.78 35.69
N VAL A 355 -17.89 -5.42 36.65
CA VAL A 355 -18.70 -6.63 36.43
C VAL A 355 -19.80 -6.45 35.37
N LYS A 356 -20.29 -5.23 35.12
CA LYS A 356 -21.23 -4.92 34.01
C LYS A 356 -20.67 -5.32 32.62
N TYR A 357 -19.34 -5.44 32.50
CA TYR A 357 -18.61 -5.74 31.26
C TYR A 357 -17.88 -7.10 31.27
N SER A 358 -17.93 -7.86 32.37
CA SER A 358 -17.31 -9.19 32.43
C SER A 358 -18.27 -10.30 31.97
N LYS A 359 -17.71 -11.35 31.37
CA LYS A 359 -18.42 -12.58 31.02
C LYS A 359 -17.71 -13.77 31.67
N PRO A 360 -18.44 -14.82 32.09
CA PRO A 360 -17.79 -16.08 32.43
C PRO A 360 -17.20 -16.69 31.17
N SER A 361 -16.01 -17.26 31.30
CA SER A 361 -15.31 -18.03 30.29
C SER A 361 -16.13 -19.25 29.89
N VAL A 362 -16.25 -19.51 28.59
CA VAL A 362 -16.93 -20.70 28.06
C VAL A 362 -16.15 -21.95 28.46
N THR A 363 -14.82 -21.84 28.56
CA THR A 363 -13.87 -22.94 28.80
C THR A 363 -13.91 -23.47 30.24
N ASP A 364 -13.67 -22.63 31.24
CA ASP A 364 -13.53 -23.01 32.67
C ASP A 364 -14.60 -22.38 33.59
N GLY A 365 -15.43 -21.47 33.08
CA GLY A 365 -16.45 -20.74 33.86
C GLY A 365 -15.92 -19.52 34.64
N SER A 366 -14.61 -19.29 34.71
CA SER A 366 -14.06 -18.16 35.46
C SER A 366 -14.25 -16.82 34.76
N ARG A 367 -14.23 -15.72 35.52
CA ARG A 367 -14.25 -14.35 35.01
C ARG A 367 -12.87 -13.73 35.14
N LEU A 368 -12.49 -12.95 34.14
CA LEU A 368 -11.22 -12.22 34.12
C LEU A 368 -11.42 -10.72 34.40
N LEU A 369 -10.56 -10.16 35.24
CA LEU A 369 -10.52 -8.75 35.61
C LEU A 369 -9.08 -8.24 35.50
N LEU A 370 -8.90 -7.03 34.98
CA LEU A 370 -7.61 -6.34 34.96
C LEU A 370 -7.58 -5.29 36.07
N VAL A 371 -6.45 -5.26 36.79
CA VAL A 371 -6.06 -4.15 37.66
C VAL A 371 -4.91 -3.42 36.98
N CYS A 372 -5.14 -2.15 36.66
CA CYS A 372 -4.21 -1.29 35.91
C CYS A 372 -3.79 -0.10 36.78
N GLU A 373 -2.53 0.30 36.69
CA GLU A 373 -2.11 1.62 37.16
C GLU A 373 -2.42 2.65 36.06
N VAL A 374 -3.20 3.66 36.41
CA VAL A 374 -3.68 4.69 35.47
C VAL A 374 -3.19 6.06 35.92
N ALA A 375 -2.38 6.70 35.08
CA ALA A 375 -1.82 8.03 35.31
C ALA A 375 -2.84 9.12 34.92
N LEU A 376 -3.75 9.44 35.85
CA LEU A 376 -4.83 10.40 35.61
C LEU A 376 -4.33 11.85 35.48
N GLY A 377 -3.20 12.18 36.13
CA GLY A 377 -2.69 13.55 36.22
C GLY A 377 -3.73 14.56 36.72
N ARG A 378 -3.73 15.77 36.14
CA ARG A 378 -4.88 16.70 36.27
C ARG A 378 -6.11 16.08 35.59
N CYS A 379 -7.06 15.62 36.42
CA CYS A 379 -8.31 14.98 36.00
C CYS A 379 -9.48 15.98 36.02
N LYS A 380 -10.41 15.87 35.08
CA LYS A 380 -11.61 16.71 34.98
C LYS A 380 -12.84 16.01 35.55
N ASP A 381 -13.29 16.44 36.74
CA ASP A 381 -14.63 16.10 37.24
C ASP A 381 -15.72 16.61 36.27
N LEU A 382 -16.61 15.71 35.83
CA LEU A 382 -17.85 16.00 35.12
C LEU A 382 -19.04 15.38 35.85
N LEU A 383 -20.17 16.09 35.87
CA LEU A 383 -21.44 15.66 36.48
C LEU A 383 -22.51 15.30 35.43
N LYS A 384 -22.18 15.49 34.16
CA LYS A 384 -23.01 15.19 33.00
C LYS A 384 -22.25 14.32 32.03
N LYS A 385 -22.98 13.54 31.26
CA LYS A 385 -22.43 12.72 30.18
C LYS A 385 -22.05 13.59 28.99
N ASP A 386 -20.94 13.26 28.34
CA ASP A 386 -20.46 13.93 27.14
C ASP A 386 -19.86 12.90 26.18
N THR A 387 -20.69 12.45 25.25
CA THR A 387 -20.30 11.50 24.18
C THR A 387 -19.50 12.16 23.06
N THR A 388 -19.25 13.48 23.10
CA THR A 388 -18.52 14.18 22.04
C THR A 388 -17.00 14.20 22.24
N LEU A 389 -16.51 13.82 23.43
CA LEU A 389 -15.10 13.86 23.78
C LEU A 389 -14.27 12.85 22.98
N THR A 390 -13.31 13.34 22.19
CA THR A 390 -12.25 12.53 21.56
C THR A 390 -10.92 12.61 22.30
N CYS A 391 -10.76 13.62 23.16
CA CYS A 391 -9.56 13.87 23.97
C CYS A 391 -9.95 14.45 25.35
N ALA A 392 -8.98 14.58 26.26
CA ALA A 392 -9.19 15.28 27.51
C ALA A 392 -9.32 16.81 27.27
N PRO A 393 -10.26 17.52 27.94
CA PRO A 393 -10.43 18.97 27.79
C PRO A 393 -9.17 19.77 28.11
N ASP A 394 -9.02 20.95 27.49
CA ASP A 394 -7.82 21.80 27.60
C ASP A 394 -7.30 21.97 29.04
N GLY A 395 -6.02 21.66 29.22
CA GLY A 395 -5.34 21.69 30.51
C GLY A 395 -5.51 20.43 31.37
N TYR A 396 -6.35 19.47 30.99
CA TYR A 396 -6.52 18.19 31.68
C TYR A 396 -5.91 17.03 30.87
N HIS A 397 -5.73 15.87 31.51
CA HIS A 397 -5.14 14.67 30.91
C HIS A 397 -6.07 13.45 31.01
N SER A 398 -7.13 13.55 31.81
CA SER A 398 -8.15 12.51 32.00
C SER A 398 -9.46 13.15 32.43
N VAL A 399 -10.55 12.39 32.35
CA VAL A 399 -11.90 12.81 32.73
C VAL A 399 -12.48 11.83 33.75
N HIS A 400 -13.29 12.34 34.67
CA HIS A 400 -13.89 11.59 35.77
C HIS A 400 -15.38 11.93 35.86
N GLY A 401 -16.22 10.98 35.43
CA GLY A 401 -17.67 11.03 35.58
C GLY A 401 -18.01 10.69 37.02
N VAL A 402 -18.28 11.72 37.83
CA VAL A 402 -18.38 11.55 39.29
C VAL A 402 -19.75 11.02 39.65
N ARG A 403 -19.82 9.97 40.48
CA ARG A 403 -21.08 9.33 40.88
C ARG A 403 -22.06 10.29 41.53
N ARG A 404 -23.34 10.01 41.33
CA ARG A 404 -24.44 10.68 42.03
C ARG A 404 -24.41 10.32 43.52
N SER A 405 -24.54 11.31 44.38
CA SER A 405 -24.70 11.12 45.83
C SER A 405 -25.88 11.96 46.34
N PRO A 406 -26.38 11.76 47.58
CA PRO A 406 -27.47 12.56 48.14
C PRO A 406 -27.22 14.07 48.11
N ASN A 407 -25.94 14.48 48.13
CA ASN A 407 -25.52 15.88 48.13
C ASN A 407 -24.90 16.33 46.79
N ARG A 408 -24.86 15.46 45.75
CA ARG A 408 -24.27 15.75 44.43
C ARG A 408 -25.14 15.16 43.32
N LEU A 409 -25.91 16.01 42.66
CA LEU A 409 -26.60 15.67 41.42
C LEU A 409 -25.56 15.34 40.34
N SER A 410 -25.73 14.18 39.71
CA SER A 410 -24.90 13.70 38.62
C SER A 410 -25.67 12.67 37.78
N GLU A 411 -25.28 12.52 36.52
CA GLU A 411 -25.82 11.56 35.55
C GLU A 411 -25.11 10.19 35.59
N PHE A 412 -24.07 10.04 36.42
CA PHE A 412 -23.31 8.81 36.63
C PHE A 412 -23.81 8.03 37.87
N GLU A 413 -23.99 6.71 37.74
CA GLU A 413 -24.39 5.83 38.87
C GLU A 413 -23.23 5.55 39.83
N ASP A 414 -22.08 5.26 39.24
CA ASP A 414 -20.83 4.82 39.85
C ASP A 414 -19.70 5.73 39.31
N ASP A 415 -18.53 5.77 39.95
CA ASP A 415 -17.43 6.63 39.49
C ASP A 415 -16.75 6.01 38.24
N GLU A 416 -16.69 6.78 37.14
CA GLU A 416 -16.11 6.37 35.85
C GLU A 416 -14.89 7.24 35.49
N PHE A 417 -13.71 6.62 35.34
CA PHE A 417 -12.46 7.29 34.98
C PHE A 417 -12.09 6.98 33.52
N VAL A 418 -11.72 8.00 32.75
CA VAL A 418 -11.44 7.88 31.31
C VAL A 418 -10.14 8.59 30.93
N VAL A 419 -9.28 7.88 30.21
CA VAL A 419 -8.03 8.38 29.62
C VAL A 419 -8.07 8.27 28.09
N TYR A 420 -7.39 9.18 27.41
CA TYR A 420 -7.42 9.32 25.94
C TYR A 420 -6.05 9.06 25.29
N ASN A 421 -5.09 8.57 26.06
CA ASN A 421 -3.79 8.13 25.60
C ASN A 421 -3.44 6.79 26.26
N THR A 422 -3.01 5.80 25.47
CA THR A 422 -2.56 4.48 25.96
C THR A 422 -1.33 4.58 26.85
N GLU A 423 -0.50 5.61 26.68
CA GLU A 423 0.67 5.90 27.53
C GLU A 423 0.31 6.26 28.99
N GLN A 424 -0.98 6.46 29.30
CA GLN A 424 -1.45 6.68 30.68
C GLN A 424 -1.79 5.39 31.43
N ILE A 425 -1.52 4.21 30.85
CA ILE A 425 -1.95 2.90 31.37
C ILE A 425 -0.75 1.95 31.51
N ARG A 426 -0.67 1.27 32.65
CA ARG A 426 0.20 0.11 32.88
C ARG A 426 -0.63 -1.04 33.45
N LEU A 427 -0.67 -2.19 32.77
CA LEU A 427 -1.24 -3.41 33.33
C LEU A 427 -0.38 -3.88 34.52
N LYS A 428 -1.02 -4.38 35.58
CA LYS A 428 -0.30 -4.82 36.80
C LYS A 428 -0.75 -6.17 37.33
N TYR A 429 -2.06 -6.44 37.35
CA TYR A 429 -2.59 -7.76 37.70
C TYR A 429 -3.73 -8.19 36.79
N VAL A 430 -3.81 -9.50 36.53
CA VAL A 430 -5.02 -10.21 36.10
C VAL A 430 -5.57 -10.97 37.30
N VAL A 431 -6.87 -10.86 37.56
CA VAL A 431 -7.57 -11.59 38.63
C VAL A 431 -8.59 -12.53 38.00
N LEU A 432 -8.47 -13.82 38.34
CA LEU A 432 -9.45 -14.86 38.04
C LEU A 432 -10.42 -14.93 39.22
N TYR A 433 -11.72 -14.77 38.97
CA TYR A 433 -12.76 -14.80 40.00
C TYR A 433 -14.04 -15.48 39.51
N SER A 434 -14.89 -15.87 40.45
CA SER A 434 -16.28 -16.27 40.19
C SER A 434 -17.25 -15.50 41.08
N LEU A 435 -18.47 -15.34 40.58
CA LEU A 435 -19.62 -14.77 41.31
C LEU A 435 -20.59 -15.88 41.72
N GLU A 436 -21.47 -15.55 42.66
CA GLU A 436 -22.56 -16.43 43.08
C GLU A 436 -23.49 -16.75 41.89
N GLY A 437 -23.47 -18.00 41.43
CA GLY A 437 -24.20 -18.48 40.25
C GLY A 437 -23.36 -18.74 38.99
N ASP A 438 -22.04 -18.49 38.99
CA ASP A 438 -21.15 -18.96 37.91
C ASP A 438 -20.79 -20.44 38.13
N GLU A 439 -21.00 -21.30 37.12
CA GLU A 439 -20.60 -22.71 37.14
C GLU A 439 -19.14 -22.89 36.69
N LEU A 440 -18.25 -23.20 37.63
CA LEU A 440 -16.85 -23.55 37.35
C LEU A 440 -16.75 -24.96 36.74
N LYS A 441 -15.87 -25.11 35.75
CA LYS A 441 -15.62 -26.35 35.01
C LYS A 441 -14.16 -26.76 35.16
N GLU A 442 -13.92 -28.07 35.21
CA GLU A 442 -12.56 -28.60 35.29
C GLU A 442 -11.83 -28.48 33.94
N PHE A 443 -10.74 -27.71 33.93
CA PHE A 443 -9.89 -27.49 32.75
C PHE A 443 -8.44 -27.90 33.07
N GLN A 444 -8.04 -29.09 32.64
CA GLN A 444 -6.68 -29.62 32.79
C GLN A 444 -5.98 -29.79 31.43
N PRO A 445 -5.41 -28.72 30.85
CA PRO A 445 -4.68 -28.81 29.58
C PRO A 445 -3.30 -29.49 29.75
N GLN A 446 -2.82 -30.14 28.69
CA GLN A 446 -1.45 -30.67 28.64
C GLN A 446 -0.45 -29.53 28.42
N ILE A 447 0.29 -29.16 29.47
CA ILE A 447 1.31 -28.11 29.39
C ILE A 447 2.60 -28.69 28.81
N ASN A 448 2.95 -28.27 27.60
CA ASN A 448 4.25 -28.57 27.01
C ASN A 448 5.23 -27.40 27.26
N THR A 449 6.24 -27.67 28.10
CA THR A 449 7.26 -26.71 28.54
C THR A 449 8.50 -26.68 27.67
N GLN A 450 8.59 -27.51 26.61
CA GLN A 450 9.75 -27.59 25.73
C GLN A 450 9.43 -27.09 24.30
N LEU A 451 10.47 -26.65 23.59
CA LEU A 451 10.40 -26.31 22.17
C LEU A 451 10.83 -27.53 21.36
N THR A 452 9.88 -28.18 20.69
CA THR A 452 10.14 -29.25 19.73
C THR A 452 10.60 -28.64 18.41
N HIS A 453 11.88 -28.85 18.06
CA HIS A 453 12.37 -28.55 16.72
C HIS A 453 11.95 -29.68 15.77
N ASP A 454 10.93 -29.43 14.94
CA ASP A 454 10.59 -30.30 13.82
C ASP A 454 11.59 -30.08 12.66
N ASP A 455 12.64 -30.88 12.65
CA ASP A 455 13.44 -31.13 11.45
C ASP A 455 12.67 -32.05 10.50
N SER A 456 12.18 -31.53 9.36
CA SER A 456 11.86 -32.35 8.19
C SER A 456 11.78 -31.56 6.87
N GLU A 457 12.61 -32.00 5.93
CA GLU A 457 12.38 -32.27 4.50
C GLU A 457 11.39 -31.44 3.65
N GLY A 458 11.72 -31.29 2.35
CA GLY A 458 10.80 -30.72 1.35
C GLY A 458 11.41 -29.82 0.28
N LEU A 459 12.63 -30.07 -0.19
CA LEU A 459 13.24 -29.28 -1.27
C LEU A 459 12.69 -29.66 -2.65
N GLU A 460 11.44 -29.32 -2.93
CA GLU A 460 10.93 -29.35 -4.31
C GLU A 460 11.64 -28.30 -5.17
N SER A 461 12.15 -28.73 -6.32
CA SER A 461 12.79 -27.84 -7.29
C SER A 461 11.73 -27.06 -8.09
N ILE A 462 11.30 -25.94 -7.52
CA ILE A 462 10.42 -24.97 -8.19
C ILE A 462 11.07 -24.56 -9.53
N LYS A 463 10.56 -25.11 -10.64
CA LYS A 463 10.97 -24.73 -11.99
C LYS A 463 10.71 -23.24 -12.18
N ASN A 464 11.61 -22.60 -12.91
CA ASN A 464 11.51 -21.17 -13.16
C ASN A 464 10.27 -20.90 -14.05
N PRO A 465 9.29 -20.07 -13.65
CA PRO A 465 8.10 -19.81 -14.46
C PRO A 465 8.42 -19.12 -15.81
N LEU A 466 9.67 -18.68 -16.01
CA LEU A 466 10.18 -18.15 -17.28
C LEU A 466 10.75 -19.23 -18.23
N GLU A 467 10.87 -20.49 -17.80
CA GLU A 467 11.30 -21.62 -18.67
C GLU A 467 10.19 -22.09 -19.61
N GLU A 468 8.92 -21.79 -19.31
CA GLU A 468 7.78 -22.06 -20.21
C GLU A 468 7.49 -20.88 -21.17
N MET A 469 8.07 -19.70 -20.91
CA MET A 469 7.82 -18.49 -21.70
C MET A 469 8.69 -18.41 -22.96
N ASN A 470 8.19 -19.03 -24.03
CA ASN A 470 8.76 -18.92 -25.37
C ASN A 470 8.59 -17.50 -25.96
N ALA A 471 9.69 -16.78 -26.17
CA ALA A 471 9.66 -15.45 -26.78
C ALA A 471 9.37 -15.50 -28.29
N GLY A 472 8.44 -14.65 -28.75
CA GLY A 472 8.02 -14.47 -30.14
C GLY A 472 6.51 -14.38 -30.31
N LEU A 473 6.02 -14.12 -31.54
CA LEU A 473 4.63 -14.43 -31.87
C LEU A 473 4.55 -15.95 -32.06
N LEU A 474 3.88 -16.63 -31.13
CA LEU A 474 3.60 -18.07 -31.19
C LEU A 474 2.20 -18.27 -31.73
N ASP A 475 2.03 -19.12 -32.74
CA ASP A 475 0.68 -19.55 -33.17
C ASP A 475 0.00 -20.46 -32.13
N SER A 476 -1.26 -20.84 -32.40
CA SER A 476 -2.05 -21.72 -31.54
C SER A 476 -1.51 -23.16 -31.38
N SER A 477 -0.44 -23.53 -32.08
CA SER A 477 0.32 -24.78 -31.90
C SER A 477 1.67 -24.59 -31.19
N GLY A 478 2.04 -23.34 -30.90
CA GLY A 478 3.34 -22.96 -30.33
C GLY A 478 4.43 -22.69 -31.38
N GLN A 479 4.11 -22.68 -32.68
CA GLN A 479 5.10 -22.44 -33.73
C GLN A 479 5.44 -20.94 -33.81
N LYS A 480 6.75 -20.63 -33.85
CA LYS A 480 7.26 -19.23 -33.85
C LYS A 480 7.12 -18.59 -35.24
N LEU A 481 6.41 -17.47 -35.33
CA LEU A 481 6.39 -16.63 -36.53
C LEU A 481 7.70 -15.82 -36.65
N PRO A 482 8.32 -15.76 -37.84
CA PRO A 482 9.54 -15.01 -38.07
C PRO A 482 9.28 -13.49 -38.10
N LEU A 483 10.10 -12.74 -37.36
CA LEU A 483 10.16 -11.27 -37.40
C LEU A 483 10.98 -10.83 -38.63
N GLN A 484 10.36 -10.13 -39.56
CA GLN A 484 10.98 -9.79 -40.85
C GLN A 484 11.77 -8.48 -40.81
N ALA A 485 11.22 -7.45 -40.16
CA ALA A 485 11.82 -6.13 -40.08
C ALA A 485 11.45 -5.40 -38.79
N VAL A 486 12.38 -4.57 -38.30
CA VAL A 486 12.23 -3.69 -37.15
C VAL A 486 12.68 -2.28 -37.53
N ASN A 487 11.77 -1.31 -37.43
CA ASN A 487 12.06 0.11 -37.59
C ASN A 487 11.76 0.84 -36.28
N VAL A 488 12.73 1.58 -35.75
CA VAL A 488 12.64 2.25 -34.45
C VAL A 488 12.84 3.74 -34.63
N ARG A 489 11.91 4.53 -34.07
CA ARG A 489 12.01 5.98 -34.02
C ARG A 489 12.07 6.43 -32.56
N CYS A 490 13.12 7.14 -32.19
CA CYS A 490 13.30 7.67 -30.85
C CYS A 490 13.25 9.21 -30.84
N LYS A 491 12.51 9.79 -29.90
CA LYS A 491 12.64 11.20 -29.50
C LYS A 491 13.08 11.27 -28.05
N LEU A 492 14.31 11.73 -27.85
CA LEU A 492 14.99 11.81 -26.56
C LEU A 492 15.05 13.27 -26.11
N MET A 493 14.54 13.56 -24.91
CA MET A 493 14.47 14.90 -24.32
C MET A 493 14.93 14.83 -22.86
N ASP A 494 16.09 15.40 -22.54
CA ASP A 494 16.73 15.25 -21.21
C ASP A 494 16.84 13.77 -20.79
N LEU A 495 16.42 13.37 -19.58
CA LEU A 495 16.40 11.96 -19.15
C LEU A 495 15.17 11.16 -19.64
N LEU A 496 14.48 11.59 -20.70
CA LEU A 496 13.28 10.91 -21.21
C LEU A 496 13.47 10.43 -22.65
N CYS A 497 12.93 9.27 -23.01
CA CYS A 497 12.91 8.79 -24.39
C CYS A 497 11.53 8.26 -24.80
N GLN A 498 10.90 8.91 -25.78
CA GLN A 498 9.80 8.32 -26.54
C GLN A 498 10.37 7.32 -27.54
N VAL A 499 9.86 6.10 -27.54
CA VAL A 499 10.24 5.05 -28.50
C VAL A 499 8.99 4.58 -29.25
N ILE A 500 9.06 4.64 -30.58
CA ILE A 500 8.05 4.09 -31.49
C ILE A 500 8.72 2.94 -32.24
N ILE A 501 8.29 1.71 -31.96
CA ILE A 501 8.77 0.49 -32.63
C ILE A 501 7.72 0.02 -33.62
N PHE A 502 8.16 -0.24 -34.85
CA PHE A 502 7.40 -0.90 -35.89
C PHE A 502 7.99 -2.30 -36.13
N GLN A 503 7.19 -3.35 -36.00
CA GLN A 503 7.57 -4.75 -36.20
C GLN A 503 6.72 -5.38 -37.30
N THR A 504 7.37 -5.99 -38.30
CA THR A 504 6.69 -6.64 -39.43
C THR A 504 6.70 -8.16 -39.29
N TYR A 505 5.51 -8.77 -39.35
CA TYR A 505 5.30 -10.21 -39.28
C TYR A 505 4.36 -10.67 -40.40
N THR A 506 4.55 -11.88 -40.93
CA THR A 506 3.66 -12.49 -41.93
C THR A 506 3.25 -13.89 -41.49
N ASN A 507 1.96 -14.20 -41.56
CA ASN A 507 1.49 -15.58 -41.36
C ASN A 507 1.83 -16.42 -42.60
N GLN A 508 2.73 -17.40 -42.44
CA GLN A 508 3.15 -18.32 -43.50
C GLN A 508 2.34 -19.63 -43.52
N SER A 509 1.45 -19.85 -42.56
CA SER A 509 0.58 -21.04 -42.50
C SER A 509 -0.62 -20.92 -43.44
N ALA A 510 -1.22 -22.06 -43.77
CA ALA A 510 -2.43 -22.14 -44.60
C ALA A 510 -3.74 -21.87 -43.82
N VAL A 511 -3.66 -21.57 -42.53
CA VAL A 511 -4.82 -21.38 -41.62
C VAL A 511 -4.79 -20.00 -40.95
N PRO A 512 -5.93 -19.43 -40.56
CA PRO A 512 -5.93 -18.29 -39.66
C PRO A 512 -5.39 -18.71 -38.29
N ILE A 513 -4.50 -17.91 -37.71
CA ILE A 513 -3.90 -18.18 -36.40
C ILE A 513 -4.34 -17.14 -35.38
N GLU A 514 -4.50 -17.54 -34.12
CA GLU A 514 -4.27 -16.63 -33.00
C GLU A 514 -2.79 -16.70 -32.65
N ALA A 515 -2.16 -15.54 -32.41
CA ALA A 515 -0.76 -15.47 -32.07
C ALA A 515 -0.48 -14.58 -30.85
N LYS A 516 0.19 -15.14 -29.84
CA LYS A 516 0.56 -14.42 -28.60
C LYS A 516 2.02 -13.98 -28.66
N TYR A 517 2.29 -12.75 -28.26
CA TYR A 517 3.60 -12.11 -28.13
C TYR A 517 3.78 -11.58 -26.71
N VAL A 518 5.03 -11.57 -26.23
CA VAL A 518 5.43 -10.95 -24.97
C VAL A 518 6.51 -9.93 -25.30
N PHE A 519 6.45 -8.76 -24.68
CA PHE A 519 7.32 -7.62 -24.93
C PHE A 519 7.81 -7.06 -23.58
N PRO A 520 9.06 -7.35 -23.19
CA PRO A 520 9.62 -6.78 -21.97
C PRO A 520 9.99 -5.32 -22.18
N LEU A 521 9.75 -4.50 -21.17
CA LEU A 521 10.19 -3.12 -21.09
C LEU A 521 10.85 -2.85 -19.74
N GLU A 522 11.60 -1.76 -19.65
CA GLU A 522 12.18 -1.29 -18.38
C GLU A 522 11.06 -0.94 -17.37
N GLU A 523 11.30 -1.15 -16.07
CA GLU A 523 10.31 -0.99 -14.97
C GLU A 523 9.64 0.41 -14.94
N MET A 524 10.31 1.42 -15.51
CA MET A 524 9.84 2.81 -15.61
C MET A 524 9.11 3.16 -16.92
N ALA A 525 8.85 2.17 -17.78
CA ALA A 525 8.23 2.41 -19.08
C ALA A 525 6.71 2.67 -18.99
N ALA A 526 6.23 3.49 -19.93
CA ALA A 526 4.84 3.88 -20.12
C ALA A 526 4.38 3.51 -21.53
N VAL A 527 3.71 2.37 -21.72
CA VAL A 527 3.06 2.04 -22.99
C VAL A 527 1.89 2.99 -23.19
N CYS A 528 1.95 3.81 -24.23
CA CYS A 528 1.04 4.95 -24.42
C CYS A 528 0.46 5.08 -25.85
N GLY A 529 0.58 4.01 -26.65
CA GLY A 529 -0.08 3.85 -27.95
C GLY A 529 0.18 2.46 -28.54
N PHE A 530 -0.87 1.84 -29.06
CA PHE A 530 -0.82 0.52 -29.71
C PHE A 530 -1.67 0.55 -30.99
N GLU A 531 -1.07 0.23 -32.12
CA GLU A 531 -1.69 0.27 -33.44
C GLU A 531 -1.27 -0.95 -34.28
N ALA A 532 -2.16 -1.46 -35.11
CA ALA A 532 -1.89 -2.53 -36.06
C ALA A 532 -2.28 -2.09 -37.48
N PHE A 533 -1.46 -2.41 -38.47
CA PHE A 533 -1.82 -2.28 -39.88
C PHE A 533 -1.87 -3.67 -40.50
N ILE A 534 -3.00 -4.00 -41.14
CA ILE A 534 -3.25 -5.32 -41.76
C ILE A 534 -4.04 -5.12 -43.05
N ASN A 535 -3.63 -5.77 -44.14
CA ASN A 535 -4.36 -5.76 -45.43
C ASN A 535 -4.78 -4.35 -45.91
N GLY A 536 -3.95 -3.33 -45.66
CA GLY A 536 -4.24 -1.92 -46.00
C GLY A 536 -5.15 -1.16 -45.02
N LYS A 537 -5.76 -1.82 -44.03
CA LYS A 537 -6.48 -1.18 -42.92
C LYS A 537 -5.49 -0.72 -41.83
N HIS A 538 -5.80 0.39 -41.17
CA HIS A 538 -5.16 0.85 -39.93
C HIS A 538 -6.14 0.68 -38.77
N VAL A 539 -5.72 0.01 -37.71
CA VAL A 539 -6.52 -0.29 -36.53
C VAL A 539 -5.82 0.33 -35.31
N ILE A 540 -6.51 1.24 -34.63
CA ILE A 540 -5.98 1.97 -33.47
C ILE A 540 -6.57 1.35 -32.20
N GLY A 541 -5.69 0.88 -31.31
CA GLY A 541 -6.09 0.37 -30.00
C GLY A 541 -6.63 1.49 -29.12
N LYS A 542 -7.74 1.22 -28.42
CA LYS A 542 -8.31 2.11 -27.41
C LYS A 542 -8.09 1.53 -26.03
N VAL A 543 -7.64 2.36 -25.08
CA VAL A 543 -7.55 1.95 -23.67
C VAL A 543 -8.96 1.79 -23.11
N LYS A 544 -9.21 0.64 -22.48
CA LYS A 544 -10.43 0.31 -21.73
C LYS A 544 -10.05 -0.40 -20.43
N GLU A 545 -11.02 -0.57 -19.53
CA GLU A 545 -10.85 -1.45 -18.37
C GLU A 545 -10.52 -2.88 -18.82
N LYS A 546 -9.61 -3.53 -18.09
CA LYS A 546 -8.98 -4.80 -18.46
C LYS A 546 -9.99 -5.93 -18.72
N GLU A 547 -11.05 -6.00 -17.92
CA GLU A 547 -12.12 -6.98 -18.11
C GLU A 547 -12.98 -6.69 -19.34
N GLN A 548 -13.32 -5.41 -19.59
CA GLN A 548 -14.05 -5.01 -20.79
C GLN A 548 -13.23 -5.29 -22.05
N ALA A 549 -11.95 -4.92 -22.06
CA ALA A 549 -11.03 -5.16 -23.17
C ALA A 549 -10.92 -6.67 -23.50
N ARG A 550 -10.73 -7.51 -22.48
CA ARG A 550 -10.68 -8.97 -22.62
C ARG A 550 -12.02 -9.57 -23.10
N LYS A 551 -13.15 -9.02 -22.66
CA LYS A 551 -14.50 -9.44 -23.10
C LYS A 551 -14.75 -9.09 -24.58
N GLU A 552 -14.41 -7.87 -24.99
CA GLU A 552 -14.54 -7.43 -26.38
C GLU A 552 -13.61 -8.19 -27.34
N TYR A 553 -12.37 -8.47 -26.91
CA TYR A 553 -11.41 -9.31 -27.65
C TYR A 553 -11.98 -10.70 -27.95
N LYS A 554 -12.48 -11.40 -26.92
CA LYS A 554 -13.12 -12.72 -27.08
C LYS A 554 -14.31 -12.69 -28.03
N GLN A 555 -15.22 -11.73 -27.84
CA GLN A 555 -16.39 -11.56 -28.70
C GLN A 555 -16.05 -11.21 -30.15
N ALA A 556 -14.90 -10.60 -30.43
CA ALA A 556 -14.42 -10.35 -31.79
C ALA A 556 -13.88 -11.65 -32.44
N ILE A 557 -13.13 -12.47 -31.70
CA ILE A 557 -12.63 -13.78 -32.16
C ILE A 557 -13.79 -14.74 -32.43
N GLU A 558 -14.76 -14.83 -31.51
CA GLU A 558 -15.98 -15.65 -31.66
C GLU A 558 -16.78 -15.31 -32.93
N LYS A 559 -16.70 -14.06 -33.41
CA LYS A 559 -17.34 -13.56 -34.64
C LYS A 559 -16.45 -13.66 -35.90
N GLY A 560 -15.25 -14.22 -35.78
CA GLY A 560 -14.30 -14.32 -36.90
C GLY A 560 -13.75 -12.95 -37.39
N HIS A 561 -13.79 -11.92 -36.55
CA HIS A 561 -13.11 -10.65 -36.82
C HIS A 561 -11.61 -10.74 -36.46
N GLY A 562 -10.80 -9.78 -36.90
CA GLY A 562 -9.44 -9.62 -36.38
C GLY A 562 -9.49 -8.93 -35.02
N ALA A 563 -8.70 -9.39 -34.05
CA ALA A 563 -8.70 -8.83 -32.70
C ALA A 563 -7.28 -8.61 -32.19
N TYR A 564 -7.03 -7.49 -31.52
CA TYR A 564 -5.72 -7.10 -31.02
C TYR A 564 -5.88 -6.61 -29.58
N LEU A 565 -5.25 -7.30 -28.63
CA LEU A 565 -5.24 -6.96 -27.21
C LEU A 565 -3.80 -6.68 -26.78
N MET A 566 -3.59 -5.65 -25.96
CA MET A 566 -2.35 -5.47 -25.21
C MET A 566 -2.67 -5.34 -23.72
N ASP A 567 -2.08 -6.23 -22.93
CA ASP A 567 -2.19 -6.34 -21.47
C ASP A 567 -0.82 -6.10 -20.81
N GLN A 568 -0.82 -5.77 -19.52
CA GLN A 568 0.35 -5.85 -18.63
C GLN A 568 0.10 -6.99 -17.63
N ASP A 569 1.02 -7.94 -17.57
CA ASP A 569 0.94 -9.12 -16.68
C ASP A 569 1.90 -8.98 -15.47
N ALA A 570 2.95 -8.16 -15.59
CA ALA A 570 3.83 -7.68 -14.52
C ALA A 570 4.36 -6.27 -14.90
N PRO A 571 4.97 -5.49 -13.98
CA PRO A 571 5.41 -4.12 -14.27
C PRO A 571 6.27 -3.97 -15.53
N ASP A 572 7.19 -4.91 -15.76
CA ASP A 572 8.09 -5.03 -16.91
C ASP A 572 7.54 -5.87 -18.08
N VAL A 573 6.52 -6.70 -17.85
CA VAL A 573 6.03 -7.70 -18.82
C VAL A 573 4.70 -7.28 -19.44
N PHE A 574 4.77 -6.89 -20.71
CA PHE A 574 3.60 -6.58 -21.54
C PHE A 574 3.31 -7.75 -22.49
N THR A 575 2.03 -8.09 -22.65
CA THR A 575 1.54 -9.19 -23.50
C THR A 575 0.71 -8.59 -24.63
N ILE A 576 1.02 -8.95 -25.88
CA ILE A 576 0.21 -8.59 -27.06
C ILE A 576 -0.40 -9.88 -27.63
N SER A 577 -1.72 -9.93 -27.75
CA SER A 577 -2.45 -11.05 -28.37
C SER A 577 -3.08 -10.61 -29.69
N VAL A 578 -2.80 -11.36 -30.75
CA VAL A 578 -3.23 -11.11 -32.14
C VAL A 578 -4.15 -12.23 -32.59
N GLY A 579 -5.44 -12.06 -32.38
CA GLY A 579 -6.48 -13.01 -32.76
C GLY A 579 -6.78 -13.00 -34.26
N ASN A 580 -6.84 -14.20 -34.85
CA ASN A 580 -7.35 -14.43 -36.20
C ASN A 580 -6.59 -13.65 -37.31
N LEU A 581 -5.27 -13.84 -37.37
CA LEU A 581 -4.39 -13.36 -38.44
C LEU A 581 -4.52 -14.29 -39.66
N PRO A 582 -5.04 -13.83 -40.82
CA PRO A 582 -5.34 -14.71 -41.96
C PRO A 582 -4.11 -15.36 -42.61
N PRO A 583 -4.27 -16.46 -43.37
CA PRO A 583 -3.21 -17.05 -44.19
C PRO A 583 -2.56 -16.02 -45.12
N GLY A 584 -1.22 -16.01 -45.22
CA GLY A 584 -0.46 -15.10 -46.08
C GLY A 584 -0.50 -13.61 -45.69
N ALA A 585 -1.28 -13.22 -44.68
CA ALA A 585 -1.42 -11.82 -44.28
C ALA A 585 -0.16 -11.30 -43.58
N THR A 586 0.25 -10.09 -43.95
CA THR A 586 1.30 -9.34 -43.24
C THR A 586 0.65 -8.34 -42.29
N VAL A 587 1.11 -8.35 -41.04
CA VAL A 587 0.74 -7.38 -40.01
C VAL A 587 1.96 -6.55 -39.62
N LEU A 588 1.79 -5.23 -39.59
CA LEU A 588 2.74 -4.27 -39.05
C LEU A 588 2.21 -3.82 -37.69
N ILE A 589 2.87 -4.24 -36.61
CA ILE A 589 2.55 -3.81 -35.24
C ILE A 589 3.36 -2.56 -34.94
N LYS A 590 2.70 -1.50 -34.44
CA LYS A 590 3.32 -0.26 -34.00
C LYS A 590 3.05 -0.09 -32.50
N VAL A 591 4.10 -0.20 -31.69
CA VAL A 591 4.06 0.06 -30.24
C VAL A 591 4.72 1.42 -29.97
N THR A 592 4.06 2.27 -29.19
CA THR A 592 4.60 3.55 -28.73
C THR A 592 4.68 3.53 -27.20
N PHE A 593 5.89 3.67 -26.67
CA PHE A 593 6.14 3.78 -25.24
C PHE A 593 7.08 4.96 -24.93
N ILE A 594 7.17 5.29 -23.64
CA ILE A 594 8.10 6.30 -23.11
C ILE A 594 8.87 5.64 -21.96
N THR A 595 10.18 5.88 -21.82
CA THR A 595 10.98 5.39 -20.68
C THR A 595 11.83 6.50 -20.06
N GLU A 596 12.17 6.32 -18.78
CA GLU A 596 13.10 7.17 -18.01
C GLU A 596 14.53 6.62 -18.18
N LEU A 597 15.50 7.48 -18.52
CA LEU A 597 16.86 7.08 -18.87
C LEU A 597 17.80 7.03 -17.67
N VAL A 598 18.53 5.92 -17.54
CA VAL A 598 19.48 5.71 -16.46
C VAL A 598 20.80 6.44 -16.74
N VAL A 599 21.18 7.36 -15.85
CA VAL A 599 22.55 7.89 -15.78
C VAL A 599 23.46 6.83 -15.14
N ARG A 600 24.52 6.43 -15.85
CA ARG A 600 25.57 5.52 -15.37
C ARG A 600 26.91 6.25 -15.42
N SER A 601 27.53 6.47 -14.27
CA SER A 601 28.84 7.15 -14.13
C SER A 601 28.95 8.48 -14.90
N GLY A 602 27.98 9.38 -14.71
CA GLY A 602 27.94 10.69 -15.39
C GLY A 602 27.59 10.65 -16.88
N SER A 603 27.27 9.48 -17.45
CA SER A 603 26.81 9.34 -18.83
C SER A 603 25.35 8.85 -18.88
N ILE A 604 24.54 9.49 -19.71
CA ILE A 604 23.17 9.08 -20.01
C ILE A 604 23.24 7.89 -20.97
N VAL A 605 22.51 6.82 -20.67
CA VAL A 605 22.48 5.59 -21.48
C VAL A 605 21.06 5.31 -21.95
N PHE A 606 20.90 5.13 -23.26
CA PHE A 606 19.71 4.54 -23.87
C PHE A 606 19.99 3.09 -24.25
N SER A 607 19.16 2.18 -23.74
CA SER A 607 19.15 0.74 -24.02
C SER A 607 17.96 0.36 -24.90
N LEU A 608 18.18 -0.52 -25.87
CA LEU A 608 17.11 -1.22 -26.59
C LEU A 608 17.53 -2.67 -26.84
N SER A 609 16.91 -3.61 -26.12
CA SER A 609 17.20 -5.05 -26.22
C SER A 609 16.95 -5.59 -27.63
N GLY A 610 17.89 -6.36 -28.17
CA GLY A 610 17.75 -6.99 -29.49
C GLY A 610 17.10 -8.38 -29.46
N SER A 611 17.12 -9.03 -28.30
CA SER A 611 16.25 -10.16 -27.99
C SER A 611 15.00 -9.70 -27.25
N VAL A 612 13.89 -10.38 -27.49
CA VAL A 612 12.58 -10.21 -26.82
C VAL A 612 12.60 -10.77 -25.38
N ALA A 613 13.75 -11.24 -24.89
CA ALA A 613 14.01 -11.49 -23.46
C ALA A 613 15.52 -11.33 -23.18
N PRO A 614 16.00 -10.18 -22.67
CA PRO A 614 17.43 -9.95 -22.44
C PRO A 614 18.00 -10.87 -21.34
N TRP A 615 17.21 -11.23 -20.32
CA TRP A 615 17.67 -12.09 -19.22
C TRP A 615 17.85 -13.57 -19.59
N GLN A 616 17.20 -14.07 -20.66
CA GLN A 616 17.39 -15.46 -21.10
C GLN A 616 18.85 -15.73 -21.53
N GLN A 617 19.60 -14.70 -21.93
CA GLN A 617 20.96 -14.82 -22.47
C GLN A 617 21.99 -15.44 -21.49
N ARG A 618 21.73 -15.45 -20.18
CA ARG A 618 22.60 -16.09 -19.16
C ARG A 618 22.26 -17.55 -18.83
N ALA A 619 21.15 -18.08 -19.35
CA ALA A 619 20.74 -19.48 -19.17
C ALA A 619 20.59 -20.22 -20.51
N ALA A 620 20.11 -19.55 -21.55
CA ALA A 620 19.80 -20.11 -22.85
C ALA A 620 21.02 -20.16 -23.80
N LEU A 621 22.14 -20.73 -23.35
CA LEU A 621 23.35 -20.93 -24.18
C LEU A 621 23.12 -21.91 -25.36
N ASN A 622 21.99 -22.63 -25.38
CA ASN A 622 21.65 -23.67 -26.36
C ASN A 622 20.29 -23.48 -27.07
N GLN A 623 19.58 -22.35 -26.91
CA GLN A 623 18.29 -22.12 -27.60
C GLN A 623 18.36 -21.00 -28.64
N THR A 624 17.78 -21.25 -29.81
CA THR A 624 17.79 -20.34 -30.96
C THR A 624 16.97 -19.08 -30.68
N THR A 625 17.66 -17.95 -30.56
CA THR A 625 17.05 -16.61 -30.54
C THR A 625 16.32 -16.33 -31.86
N GLN A 626 15.31 -15.45 -31.81
CA GLN A 626 14.45 -15.16 -32.98
C GLN A 626 15.18 -14.48 -34.16
N VAL A 627 16.41 -13.98 -33.95
CA VAL A 627 17.11 -13.14 -34.93
C VAL A 627 18.03 -13.99 -35.81
N ARG A 628 17.49 -14.51 -36.90
CA ARG A 628 18.26 -14.83 -38.12
C ARG A 628 17.71 -14.00 -39.28
N HIS A 629 18.41 -12.91 -39.59
CA HIS A 629 18.21 -12.04 -40.75
C HIS A 629 16.95 -11.12 -40.77
N SER A 630 16.58 -10.51 -39.64
CA SER A 630 15.64 -9.39 -39.63
C SER A 630 16.32 -8.06 -39.99
N PHE A 631 15.74 -7.26 -40.88
CA PHE A 631 16.26 -5.92 -41.20
C PHE A 631 16.04 -4.94 -40.04
N PHE A 632 17.09 -4.24 -39.59
CA PHE A 632 17.02 -3.23 -38.53
C PHE A 632 17.23 -1.81 -39.08
N SER A 633 16.49 -0.85 -38.52
CA SER A 633 16.70 0.58 -38.79
C SER A 633 16.33 1.44 -37.58
N LEU A 634 17.21 2.38 -37.23
CA LEU A 634 17.00 3.41 -36.20
C LEU A 634 16.95 4.80 -36.83
N SER A 635 16.03 5.64 -36.34
CA SER A 635 16.11 7.10 -36.45
C SER A 635 15.88 7.72 -35.07
N MET A 636 16.90 8.36 -34.49
CA MET A 636 16.85 8.95 -33.17
C MET A 636 17.11 10.46 -33.25
N SER A 637 16.31 11.22 -32.52
CA SER A 637 16.52 12.64 -32.25
C SER A 637 16.79 12.84 -30.76
N ILE A 638 17.77 13.67 -30.43
CA ILE A 638 18.21 14.00 -29.07
C ILE A 638 18.14 15.51 -28.90
N GLU A 639 17.48 15.95 -27.84
CA GLU A 639 17.27 17.35 -27.48
C GLU A 639 17.65 17.55 -26.00
N MET A 640 18.64 18.42 -25.76
CA MET A 640 19.26 18.60 -24.45
C MET A 640 19.29 20.07 -24.02
N PRO A 641 19.30 20.36 -22.70
CA PRO A 641 19.41 21.71 -22.18
C PRO A 641 20.86 22.20 -22.04
N TYR A 642 21.84 21.31 -22.26
CA TYR A 642 23.29 21.56 -22.21
C TYR A 642 24.01 20.81 -23.33
N GLU A 643 25.31 21.06 -23.50
CA GLU A 643 26.13 20.49 -24.57
C GLU A 643 26.27 18.96 -24.48
N ILE A 644 26.13 18.27 -25.62
CA ILE A 644 26.20 16.81 -25.79
C ILE A 644 27.65 16.39 -26.08
N ILE A 645 28.29 15.82 -25.06
CA ILE A 645 29.69 15.36 -25.08
C ILE A 645 29.72 13.82 -25.23
N ASN A 646 30.82 13.26 -25.76
CA ASN A 646 31.10 11.81 -25.78
C ASN A 646 30.01 10.89 -26.38
N LEU A 647 29.24 11.38 -27.36
CA LEU A 647 28.21 10.58 -28.02
C LEU A 647 28.79 9.36 -28.76
N SER A 648 28.41 8.16 -28.32
CA SER A 648 28.82 6.86 -28.86
C SER A 648 27.64 5.88 -29.00
N SER A 649 27.85 4.78 -29.73
CA SER A 649 26.83 3.79 -30.08
C SER A 649 27.46 2.41 -30.29
N SER A 650 26.76 1.34 -29.89
CA SER A 650 27.19 -0.05 -30.16
C SER A 650 27.06 -0.43 -31.65
N HIS A 651 26.26 0.30 -32.42
CA HIS A 651 26.03 0.09 -33.84
C HIS A 651 26.65 1.20 -34.70
N GLY A 652 26.95 0.89 -35.97
CA GLY A 652 27.43 1.85 -36.95
C GLY A 652 26.36 2.88 -37.30
N ILE A 653 26.59 4.15 -36.94
CA ILE A 653 25.64 5.25 -37.09
C ILE A 653 26.18 6.41 -37.93
N LYS A 654 25.27 7.09 -38.64
CA LYS A 654 25.44 8.44 -39.18
C LYS A 654 24.89 9.43 -38.15
N THR A 655 25.66 10.46 -37.84
CA THR A 655 25.29 11.49 -36.85
C THR A 655 25.36 12.87 -37.48
N LYS A 656 24.34 13.70 -37.24
CA LYS A 656 24.40 15.15 -37.40
C LYS A 656 24.16 15.77 -36.02
N ARG A 657 25.01 16.69 -35.57
CA ARG A 657 24.87 17.35 -34.26
C ARG A 657 25.10 18.85 -34.32
N THR A 658 24.41 19.56 -33.45
CA THR A 658 24.81 20.84 -32.85
C THR A 658 25.01 20.59 -31.35
N ASP A 659 25.49 21.60 -30.63
CA ASP A 659 25.89 21.51 -29.22
C ASP A 659 24.80 20.85 -28.35
N CYS A 660 23.55 21.32 -28.46
CA CYS A 660 22.42 20.86 -27.65
C CYS A 660 21.47 19.87 -28.37
N LYS A 661 21.71 19.51 -29.64
CA LYS A 661 20.80 18.63 -30.41
C LYS A 661 21.55 17.67 -31.33
N ALA A 662 21.15 16.39 -31.36
CA ALA A 662 21.71 15.39 -32.26
C ALA A 662 20.63 14.60 -33.01
N VAL A 663 20.91 14.23 -34.25
CA VAL A 663 20.10 13.32 -35.07
C VAL A 663 21.00 12.17 -35.51
N ILE A 664 20.57 10.95 -35.18
CA ILE A 664 21.32 9.70 -35.35
C ILE A 664 20.50 8.74 -36.22
N SER A 665 21.13 8.08 -37.18
CA SER A 665 20.53 6.99 -37.92
C SER A 665 21.52 5.85 -38.18
N THR A 666 21.06 4.60 -38.10
CA THR A 666 21.90 3.43 -38.40
C THR A 666 22.34 3.40 -39.86
N LEU A 667 23.53 2.84 -40.10
CA LEU A 667 23.98 2.50 -41.46
C LEU A 667 23.08 1.41 -42.09
N PRO A 668 22.95 1.36 -43.43
CA PRO A 668 22.29 0.26 -44.12
C PRO A 668 22.95 -1.09 -43.81
N GLY A 669 22.17 -2.17 -43.77
CA GLY A 669 22.68 -3.54 -43.55
C GLY A 669 23.05 -3.88 -42.10
N GLN A 670 22.84 -2.97 -41.14
CA GLN A 670 22.92 -3.31 -39.72
C GLN A 670 21.79 -4.29 -39.34
N THR A 671 22.09 -5.23 -38.44
CA THR A 671 21.13 -6.17 -37.86
C THR A 671 21.15 -6.02 -36.33
N LEU A 672 19.99 -6.16 -35.70
CA LEU A 672 19.86 -6.01 -34.26
C LEU A 672 20.23 -7.35 -33.56
N GLY A 673 21.51 -7.50 -33.20
CA GLY A 673 22.02 -8.70 -32.53
C GLY A 673 21.49 -8.89 -31.10
N SER A 674 21.81 -10.04 -30.47
CA SER A 674 21.36 -10.38 -29.11
C SER A 674 21.66 -9.29 -28.07
N GLU A 675 22.85 -8.68 -28.16
CA GLU A 675 23.33 -7.58 -27.30
C GLU A 675 22.41 -6.34 -27.32
N GLY A 676 21.62 -6.17 -28.39
CA GLY A 676 20.80 -4.98 -28.60
C GLY A 676 21.60 -3.73 -28.97
N LEU A 677 20.85 -2.62 -29.11
CA LEU A 677 21.41 -1.30 -29.35
C LEU A 677 21.65 -0.61 -28.01
N GLN A 678 22.84 -0.02 -27.86
CA GLN A 678 23.16 0.92 -26.79
C GLN A 678 23.65 2.22 -27.41
N VAL A 679 23.15 3.35 -26.92
CA VAL A 679 23.63 4.71 -27.25
C VAL A 679 23.95 5.41 -25.94
N SER A 680 25.11 6.06 -25.85
CA SER A 680 25.52 6.78 -24.64
C SER A 680 26.15 8.13 -24.95
N PHE A 681 25.96 9.10 -24.05
CA PHE A 681 26.53 10.44 -24.14
C PHE A 681 26.60 11.09 -22.75
N SER A 682 27.38 12.14 -22.61
CA SER A 682 27.53 12.94 -21.38
C SER A 682 27.00 14.36 -21.63
N LEU A 683 26.74 15.12 -20.55
CA LEU A 683 26.40 16.55 -20.64
C LEU A 683 27.46 17.38 -19.93
N SER A 684 27.77 18.58 -20.45
CA SER A 684 28.72 19.51 -19.82
C SER A 684 28.34 19.83 -18.35
N ASN A 685 27.08 20.15 -18.11
CA ASN A 685 26.56 20.53 -16.79
C ASN A 685 25.53 19.50 -16.25
N ILE A 686 25.85 18.20 -16.27
CA ILE A 686 24.89 17.13 -15.94
C ILE A 686 24.25 17.26 -14.53
N HIS A 687 24.97 17.83 -13.56
CA HIS A 687 24.50 17.99 -12.17
C HIS A 687 23.62 19.21 -11.92
N MET A 688 23.53 20.15 -12.87
CA MET A 688 22.65 21.32 -12.70
C MET A 688 21.18 20.89 -12.69
N PRO A 689 20.37 21.36 -11.73
CA PRO A 689 18.96 21.01 -11.63
C PRO A 689 18.15 21.68 -12.74
N ARG A 690 17.15 20.98 -13.28
CA ARG A 690 16.47 21.39 -14.53
C ARG A 690 14.96 21.32 -14.39
N MET A 691 14.26 22.20 -15.11
CA MET A 691 12.79 22.25 -15.16
C MET A 691 12.33 22.30 -16.61
N TRP A 692 11.36 21.45 -16.96
CA TRP A 692 10.66 21.43 -18.24
C TRP A 692 9.17 21.65 -18.02
N VAL A 693 8.50 22.34 -18.95
CA VAL A 693 7.06 22.60 -18.91
C VAL A 693 6.45 22.36 -20.29
N GLU A 694 5.52 21.42 -20.38
CA GLU A 694 4.74 21.18 -21.59
C GLU A 694 3.35 21.81 -21.45
N ASN A 695 2.91 22.53 -22.48
CA ASN A 695 1.54 23.01 -22.63
C ASN A 695 0.74 22.01 -23.47
N HIS A 696 -0.46 21.63 -23.04
CA HIS A 696 -1.33 20.75 -23.82
C HIS A 696 -1.71 21.42 -25.16
N PRO A 697 -1.85 20.68 -26.28
CA PRO A 697 -2.22 21.26 -27.57
C PRO A 697 -3.58 22.00 -27.56
N ASP A 698 -4.59 21.34 -26.98
CA ASP A 698 -6.02 21.68 -27.12
C ASP A 698 -6.75 21.96 -25.78
N LYS A 699 -6.01 22.07 -24.67
CA LYS A 699 -6.55 22.27 -23.30
C LYS A 699 -5.69 23.30 -22.58
N ASP A 700 -6.27 24.04 -21.64
CA ASP A 700 -5.49 24.85 -20.70
C ASP A 700 -4.98 23.94 -19.57
N SER A 701 -3.89 23.23 -19.86
CA SER A 701 -3.22 22.31 -18.94
C SER A 701 -1.72 22.34 -19.16
N GLN A 702 -0.98 22.22 -18.06
CA GLN A 702 0.47 22.22 -18.04
C GLN A 702 1.02 21.05 -17.22
N ALA A 703 1.92 20.29 -17.84
CA ALA A 703 2.68 19.23 -17.22
C ALA A 703 4.13 19.69 -17.01
N CYS A 704 4.57 19.65 -15.75
CA CYS A 704 5.92 20.02 -15.36
C CYS A 704 6.75 18.77 -15.05
N MET A 705 8.05 18.83 -15.36
CA MET A 705 9.06 17.87 -14.91
C MET A 705 10.24 18.63 -14.29
N LEU A 706 10.69 18.18 -13.13
CA LEU A 706 11.97 18.57 -12.53
C LEU A 706 12.96 17.41 -12.61
N VAL A 707 14.22 17.73 -12.91
CA VAL A 707 15.32 16.78 -13.00
C VAL A 707 16.40 17.17 -12.00
N PHE A 708 16.68 16.28 -11.05
CA PHE A 708 17.76 16.41 -10.09
C PHE A 708 18.79 15.28 -10.29
N TYR A 709 20.07 15.62 -10.33
CA TYR A 709 21.19 14.66 -10.36
C TYR A 709 22.35 15.23 -9.50
N PRO A 710 22.17 15.34 -8.18
CA PRO A 710 23.10 16.07 -7.33
C PRO A 710 24.48 15.39 -7.27
N ASP A 711 25.51 16.22 -7.09
CA ASP A 711 26.76 15.79 -6.48
C ASP A 711 27.00 16.59 -5.19
N PHE A 712 27.00 15.90 -4.06
CA PHE A 712 27.34 16.47 -2.76
C PHE A 712 28.86 16.45 -2.46
N LYS A 713 29.70 15.82 -3.29
CA LYS A 713 31.16 15.71 -3.10
C LYS A 713 31.89 17.03 -3.41
N SER A 714 31.40 17.79 -4.39
CA SER A 714 31.95 19.09 -4.81
C SER A 714 31.47 20.29 -3.98
N SER A 715 30.54 20.09 -3.03
CA SER A 715 29.84 21.16 -2.29
C SER A 715 30.69 21.95 -1.27
N GLY A 716 31.97 21.62 -1.08
CA GLY A 716 32.86 22.33 -0.15
C GLY A 716 32.64 22.02 1.34
N VAL A 717 31.60 21.26 1.70
CA VAL A 717 31.32 20.79 3.08
C VAL A 717 32.35 19.75 3.57
N SER A 718 33.36 19.45 2.76
CA SER A 718 34.56 18.66 3.06
C SER A 718 35.49 19.33 4.09
N GLY A 719 35.00 19.54 5.31
CA GLY A 719 35.78 20.01 6.44
C GLY A 719 36.92 19.04 6.78
N SER A 720 38.16 19.47 6.52
CA SER A 720 39.41 18.88 7.02
C SER A 720 39.56 17.35 6.92
N GLY A 721 39.89 16.84 5.72
CA GLY A 721 40.83 15.72 5.54
C GLY A 721 40.49 14.35 6.18
N GLY A 722 39.26 14.11 6.60
CA GLY A 722 38.85 12.82 7.20
C GLY A 722 38.65 11.70 6.16
N PRO A 723 38.82 10.42 6.56
CA PRO A 723 38.34 9.30 5.75
C PRO A 723 36.81 9.31 5.65
N SER A 724 36.27 8.54 4.68
CA SER A 724 34.84 8.28 4.41
C SER A 724 33.85 8.73 5.50
N SER A 725 32.90 9.61 5.13
CA SER A 725 31.79 10.05 5.99
C SER A 725 30.90 8.93 6.55
N VAL A 726 31.01 7.72 5.98
CA VAL A 726 30.37 6.48 6.41
C VAL A 726 31.45 5.59 7.03
N SER A 727 31.28 5.16 8.29
CA SER A 727 32.18 4.17 8.91
C SER A 727 31.58 2.76 8.98
N ASP A 728 30.31 2.66 9.33
CA ASP A 728 29.67 1.42 9.78
C ASP A 728 28.49 1.03 8.88
N VAL A 729 28.44 -0.24 8.49
CA VAL A 729 27.28 -0.89 7.86
C VAL A 729 26.78 -2.02 8.75
N VAL A 730 25.49 -2.00 9.08
CA VAL A 730 24.84 -3.07 9.85
C VAL A 730 23.77 -3.72 8.98
N ILE A 731 23.93 -5.01 8.67
CA ILE A 731 22.92 -5.79 7.96
C ILE A 731 21.98 -6.43 8.99
N LEU A 732 20.71 -6.03 8.99
CA LEU A 732 19.67 -6.67 9.80
C LEU A 732 18.98 -7.76 8.95
N LEU A 733 19.12 -9.01 9.38
CA LEU A 733 18.46 -10.16 8.78
C LEU A 733 17.22 -10.52 9.60
N ASP A 734 16.05 -10.37 9.00
CA ASP A 734 14.81 -10.87 9.58
C ASP A 734 14.79 -12.41 9.51
N SER A 735 14.64 -13.06 10.67
CA SER A 735 14.58 -14.52 10.80
C SER A 735 13.21 -15.04 11.29
N SER A 736 12.19 -14.18 11.27
CA SER A 736 10.79 -14.53 11.59
C SER A 736 10.19 -15.64 10.71
N LYS A 737 9.03 -16.18 11.11
CA LYS A 737 8.33 -17.27 10.40
C LYS A 737 8.07 -16.95 8.93
N SER A 738 7.62 -15.74 8.60
CA SER A 738 7.27 -15.35 7.24
C SER A 738 8.47 -15.29 6.28
N MET A 739 9.69 -15.23 6.84
CA MET A 739 10.94 -15.33 6.10
C MET A 739 11.38 -16.79 5.82
N GLN A 740 10.70 -17.81 6.35
CA GLN A 740 11.08 -19.21 6.17
C GLN A 740 11.09 -19.65 4.70
N GLY A 741 11.97 -20.59 4.35
CA GLY A 741 12.10 -21.12 3.00
C GLY A 741 12.78 -20.13 2.03
N ASP A 742 12.14 -19.87 0.89
CA ASP A 742 12.75 -19.16 -0.24
C ASP A 742 13.10 -17.70 0.11
N ALA A 743 12.34 -17.04 0.99
CA ALA A 743 12.60 -15.66 1.42
C ALA A 743 13.94 -15.52 2.16
N MET A 744 14.24 -16.37 3.15
CA MET A 744 15.53 -16.43 3.85
C MET A 744 16.68 -16.82 2.91
N LEU A 745 16.46 -17.78 2.01
CA LEU A 745 17.48 -18.14 1.01
C LEU A 745 17.84 -16.94 0.10
N ASN A 746 16.84 -16.14 -0.26
CA ASN A 746 17.02 -14.92 -1.04
C ASN A 746 17.63 -13.76 -0.21
N ALA A 747 17.27 -13.62 1.07
CA ALA A 747 17.88 -12.69 2.01
C ALA A 747 19.40 -12.93 2.12
N ARG A 748 19.81 -14.18 2.37
CA ARG A 748 21.22 -14.59 2.43
C ARG A 748 21.94 -14.33 1.09
N ARG A 749 21.31 -14.63 -0.06
CA ARG A 749 21.87 -14.34 -1.40
C ARG A 749 22.13 -12.85 -1.60
N ILE A 750 21.19 -11.98 -1.21
CA ILE A 750 21.29 -10.53 -1.37
C ILE A 750 22.32 -9.95 -0.40
N ALA A 751 22.33 -10.36 0.87
CA ALA A 751 23.39 -10.02 1.82
C ALA A 751 24.79 -10.40 1.29
N LEU A 752 24.94 -11.59 0.72
CA LEU A 752 26.20 -12.05 0.10
C LEU A 752 26.58 -11.29 -1.18
N GLN A 753 25.64 -10.64 -1.88
CA GLN A 753 25.95 -9.73 -3.00
C GLN A 753 26.37 -8.34 -2.50
N VAL A 754 25.70 -7.82 -1.46
CA VAL A 754 26.05 -6.56 -0.77
C VAL A 754 27.47 -6.65 -0.18
N LEU A 755 27.77 -7.71 0.56
CA LEU A 755 29.10 -7.97 1.16
C LEU A 755 30.24 -8.09 0.13
N LYS A 756 29.93 -8.46 -1.11
CA LYS A 756 30.90 -8.50 -2.22
C LYS A 756 31.08 -7.16 -2.93
N SER A 757 30.16 -6.23 -2.71
CA SER A 757 30.07 -4.95 -3.43
C SER A 757 30.53 -3.76 -2.58
N LEU A 758 30.41 -3.84 -1.25
CA LEU A 758 30.88 -2.83 -0.29
C LEU A 758 32.41 -2.69 -0.28
N HIS A 759 32.90 -1.45 -0.12
CA HIS A 759 34.33 -1.19 -0.02
C HIS A 759 34.95 -1.76 1.28
N ARG A 760 36.15 -2.35 1.17
CA ARG A 760 36.84 -3.07 2.25
C ARG A 760 37.27 -2.21 3.47
N SER A 761 37.09 -0.89 3.41
CA SER A 761 37.38 0.02 4.52
C SER A 761 36.21 0.23 5.49
N LEU A 762 35.02 -0.25 5.15
CA LEU A 762 33.83 -0.12 5.99
C LEU A 762 33.81 -1.22 7.06
N LYS A 763 33.43 -0.87 8.29
CA LYS A 763 33.12 -1.88 9.31
C LYS A 763 31.77 -2.48 9.01
N ILE A 764 31.66 -3.80 9.08
CA ILE A 764 30.42 -4.52 8.77
C ILE A 764 30.03 -5.38 9.97
N ASN A 765 28.79 -5.22 10.43
CA ASN A 765 28.15 -6.08 11.42
C ASN A 765 26.91 -6.74 10.78
N ILE A 766 26.56 -7.96 11.22
CA ILE A 766 25.38 -8.69 10.75
C ILE A 766 24.61 -9.19 11.97
N ILE A 767 23.36 -8.76 12.11
CA ILE A 767 22.49 -9.10 13.24
C ILE A 767 21.25 -9.81 12.67
N SER A 768 21.05 -11.08 13.05
CA SER A 768 19.77 -11.78 12.84
C SER A 768 18.81 -11.42 13.96
N PHE A 769 17.51 -11.32 13.69
CA PHE A 769 16.51 -11.05 14.73
C PHE A 769 15.18 -11.80 14.51
N SER A 770 14.57 -12.24 15.61
CA SER A 770 13.23 -12.81 15.73
C SER A 770 12.82 -12.74 17.22
N THR A 771 11.65 -13.26 17.63
CA THR A 771 11.28 -13.30 19.06
C THR A 771 11.96 -14.42 19.86
N ASP A 772 12.33 -15.53 19.22
CA ASP A 772 12.89 -16.70 19.90
C ASP A 772 14.41 -16.85 19.68
N GLY A 773 15.01 -15.99 18.86
CA GLY A 773 16.45 -15.88 18.67
C GLY A 773 17.18 -15.48 19.95
N SER A 774 17.87 -16.44 20.57
CA SER A 774 18.74 -16.22 21.72
C SER A 774 19.93 -15.32 21.35
N GLU A 775 20.07 -14.21 22.08
CA GLU A 775 21.14 -13.22 21.99
C GLU A 775 21.29 -12.50 20.64
N THR A 776 21.24 -11.15 20.68
CA THR A 776 21.87 -10.34 19.63
C THR A 776 23.38 -10.54 19.71
N GLN A 777 23.90 -11.56 19.05
CA GLN A 777 25.34 -11.75 18.94
C GLN A 777 25.95 -10.56 18.18
N PHE A 778 26.57 -9.64 18.93
CA PHE A 778 27.28 -8.48 18.39
C PHE A 778 28.61 -8.92 17.74
N LEU A 779 28.48 -9.66 16.64
CA LEU A 779 29.59 -10.21 15.87
C LEU A 779 30.27 -9.11 15.06
N CYS A 780 31.09 -8.31 15.74
CA CYS A 780 32.18 -7.55 15.12
C CYS A 780 33.27 -8.52 14.64
N VAL A 781 32.90 -9.38 13.67
CA VAL A 781 33.71 -10.48 13.15
C VAL A 781 34.32 -10.07 11.82
N SER A 782 35.62 -10.32 11.70
CA SER A 782 36.35 -10.32 10.43
C SER A 782 35.81 -11.41 9.49
N LEU A 783 34.75 -11.07 8.73
CA LEU A 783 34.21 -11.73 7.54
C LEU A 783 34.45 -13.26 7.43
N HIS A 784 33.66 -14.06 8.13
CA HIS A 784 33.54 -15.50 7.86
C HIS A 784 32.21 -15.85 7.19
N PHE A 785 32.28 -16.33 5.95
CA PHE A 785 31.12 -16.72 5.11
C PHE A 785 30.19 -17.77 5.76
N SER A 786 30.70 -18.54 6.72
CA SER A 786 29.98 -19.61 7.41
C SER A 786 28.87 -19.10 8.35
N SER A 787 29.00 -17.91 8.94
CA SER A 787 27.97 -17.39 9.88
C SER A 787 26.61 -17.19 9.19
N LEU A 788 26.62 -16.71 7.95
CA LEU A 788 25.43 -16.55 7.10
C LEU A 788 24.80 -17.89 6.68
N GLN A 789 25.51 -19.01 6.80
CA GLN A 789 24.95 -20.34 6.56
C GLN A 789 24.26 -20.89 7.81
N SER A 790 24.82 -20.63 9.00
CA SER A 790 24.26 -21.03 10.30
C SER A 790 23.10 -20.18 10.80
N CYS A 791 22.82 -19.00 10.22
CA CYS A 791 21.64 -18.17 10.51
C CYS A 791 20.33 -18.82 10.00
N GLY A 792 19.94 -19.97 10.58
CA GLY A 792 18.65 -20.63 10.35
C GLY A 792 17.46 -19.72 10.67
N GLY A 793 16.28 -20.10 10.19
CA GLY A 793 15.02 -19.45 10.59
C GLY A 793 14.67 -19.79 12.03
N SER A 794 15.38 -19.18 12.99
CA SER A 794 15.01 -19.25 14.41
C SER A 794 13.68 -18.53 14.59
N GLY A 795 12.65 -19.30 14.94
CA GLY A 795 11.26 -18.90 14.78
C GLY A 795 10.82 -17.63 15.51
N GLY A 796 9.57 -17.25 15.25
CA GLY A 796 8.94 -16.13 15.92
C GLY A 796 8.54 -14.99 15.00
N SER A 797 8.34 -13.83 15.60
CA SER A 797 7.77 -12.62 14.97
C SER A 797 8.77 -11.46 14.86
N THR A 798 8.48 -10.50 13.99
CA THR A 798 9.41 -9.45 13.53
C THR A 798 9.52 -8.28 14.53
N ASP A 799 10.25 -8.51 15.63
CA ASP A 799 10.50 -7.55 16.72
C ASP A 799 11.62 -6.52 16.37
N LEU A 800 11.53 -5.89 15.20
CA LEU A 800 12.53 -4.96 14.64
C LEU A 800 12.90 -3.79 15.57
N TRP A 801 11.97 -3.35 16.44
CA TRP A 801 12.25 -2.33 17.43
C TRP A 801 13.38 -2.72 18.41
N ARG A 802 13.59 -4.02 18.71
CA ARG A 802 14.68 -4.48 19.60
C ARG A 802 16.08 -4.14 19.05
N PRO A 803 16.51 -4.65 17.88
CA PRO A 803 17.84 -4.34 17.36
C PRO A 803 18.02 -2.85 17.02
N LEU A 804 16.97 -2.15 16.55
CA LEU A 804 17.03 -0.70 16.33
C LEU A 804 17.25 0.06 17.64
N ARG A 805 16.60 -0.35 18.73
CA ARG A 805 16.82 0.22 20.06
C ARG A 805 18.24 -0.06 20.56
N SER A 806 18.73 -1.29 20.49
CA SER A 806 20.10 -1.63 20.88
C SER A 806 21.14 -0.85 20.07
N LEU A 807 20.87 -0.56 18.79
CA LEU A 807 21.69 0.31 17.96
C LEU A 807 21.55 1.80 18.30
N SER A 808 20.40 2.28 18.78
CA SER A 808 20.23 3.68 19.24
C SER A 808 21.00 4.00 20.52
N LEU A 809 21.22 2.99 21.39
CA LEU A 809 22.04 3.14 22.60
C LEU A 809 23.55 3.21 22.29
N LEU A 810 23.96 2.88 21.05
CA LEU A 810 25.35 2.82 20.59
C LEU A 810 25.57 3.84 19.46
N PRO A 811 26.26 4.98 19.67
CA PRO A 811 26.60 5.90 18.57
C PRO A 811 27.44 5.20 17.47
N PRO A 812 27.41 5.71 16.22
CA PRO A 812 28.29 5.22 15.14
C PRO A 812 29.76 5.34 15.56
N CYS A 813 30.64 4.45 15.06
CA CYS A 813 32.06 4.54 15.38
C CYS A 813 32.65 5.88 14.92
N ARG A 814 32.29 6.34 13.70
CA ARG A 814 32.56 7.69 13.15
C ARG A 814 31.47 8.07 12.12
N GLY A 815 31.19 9.37 11.95
CA GLY A 815 30.30 9.83 10.86
C GLY A 815 28.88 9.26 10.97
N VAL A 816 28.36 8.68 9.88
CA VAL A 816 27.03 8.02 9.87
C VAL A 816 27.12 6.49 9.80
N ARG A 817 26.17 5.83 10.48
CA ARG A 817 25.89 4.40 10.34
C ARG A 817 24.85 4.17 9.26
N ASN A 818 25.04 3.17 8.40
CA ASN A 818 24.00 2.67 7.52
C ASN A 818 23.45 1.34 8.06
N ILE A 819 22.14 1.21 8.17
CA ILE A 819 21.44 -0.04 8.44
C ILE A 819 20.82 -0.53 7.13
N LEU A 820 20.99 -1.80 6.79
CA LEU A 820 20.34 -2.47 5.68
C LEU A 820 19.43 -3.58 6.22
N LEU A 821 18.11 -3.37 6.18
CA LEU A 821 17.10 -4.32 6.62
C LEU A 821 16.65 -5.23 5.47
N LEU A 822 16.81 -6.54 5.64
CA LEU A 822 16.32 -7.60 4.75
C LEU A 822 15.16 -8.32 5.44
N SER A 823 13.93 -8.03 5.01
CA SER A 823 12.69 -8.42 5.72
C SER A 823 11.50 -8.52 4.76
N ASP A 824 10.37 -9.06 5.22
CA ASP A 824 9.08 -8.92 4.57
C ASP A 824 8.26 -7.71 5.09
N GLY A 825 8.66 -7.09 6.19
CA GLY A 825 8.04 -5.86 6.70
C GLY A 825 6.88 -6.02 7.69
N HIS A 826 6.53 -7.22 8.16
CA HIS A 826 5.46 -7.42 9.16
C HIS A 826 5.88 -7.02 10.60
N VAL A 827 6.31 -5.77 10.73
CA VAL A 827 6.94 -5.21 11.94
C VAL A 827 5.92 -5.04 13.08
N GLN A 828 6.26 -5.61 14.23
CA GLN A 828 5.50 -5.49 15.46
C GLN A 828 5.84 -4.17 16.19
N ASN A 829 4.86 -3.56 16.85
CA ASN A 829 4.94 -2.20 17.42
C ASN A 829 5.38 -1.13 16.39
N GLN A 830 4.60 -0.99 15.30
CA GLN A 830 4.85 -0.03 14.23
C GLN A 830 5.12 1.41 14.70
N PRO A 831 4.37 2.01 15.66
CA PRO A 831 4.60 3.41 16.06
C PRO A 831 5.95 3.61 16.76
N LEU A 832 6.28 2.73 17.72
CA LEU A 832 7.56 2.75 18.44
C LEU A 832 8.75 2.53 17.49
N THR A 833 8.60 1.62 16.52
CA THR A 833 9.65 1.39 15.52
C THR A 833 9.89 2.64 14.66
N LEU A 834 8.82 3.27 14.15
CA LEU A 834 8.93 4.50 13.36
C LEU A 834 9.47 5.68 14.19
N GLN A 835 9.13 5.76 15.48
CA GLN A 835 9.69 6.75 16.41
C GLN A 835 11.21 6.56 16.58
N LEU A 836 11.67 5.37 16.96
CA LEU A 836 13.10 5.06 17.13
C LEU A 836 13.92 5.37 15.88
N VAL A 837 13.37 5.07 14.68
CA VAL A 837 14.03 5.41 13.40
C VAL A 837 14.11 6.93 13.20
N ARG A 838 13.04 7.69 13.47
CA ARG A 838 13.03 9.16 13.33
C ARG A 838 14.01 9.84 14.29
N GLU A 839 14.01 9.43 15.56
CA GLU A 839 14.89 9.97 16.60
C GLU A 839 16.38 9.77 16.28
N ASN A 840 16.73 8.67 15.60
CA ASN A 840 18.11 8.33 15.24
C ASN A 840 18.51 8.71 13.81
N SER A 841 17.57 9.24 13.01
CA SER A 841 17.75 9.58 11.57
C SER A 841 18.87 10.59 11.29
N CYS A 842 19.26 11.35 12.31
CA CYS A 842 20.40 12.28 12.32
C CYS A 842 21.76 11.59 12.14
N HIS A 843 21.95 10.39 12.72
CA HIS A 843 23.23 9.66 12.79
C HIS A 843 23.18 8.28 12.11
N THR A 844 21.98 7.71 11.96
CA THR A 844 21.74 6.38 11.41
C THR A 844 20.80 6.48 10.22
N ARG A 845 21.21 5.94 9.06
CA ARG A 845 20.36 5.85 7.86
C ARG A 845 19.79 4.43 7.71
N LEU A 846 18.49 4.30 7.43
CA LEU A 846 17.82 3.00 7.27
C LEU A 846 17.47 2.74 5.80
N PHE A 847 18.09 1.72 5.21
CA PHE A 847 17.78 1.17 3.90
C PHE A 847 16.99 -0.13 4.09
N THR A 848 15.98 -0.36 3.27
CA THR A 848 15.09 -1.53 3.41
C THR A 848 14.96 -2.30 2.11
N CYS A 849 14.82 -3.63 2.23
CA CYS A 849 14.77 -4.57 1.12
C CYS A 849 13.60 -5.54 1.35
N GLY A 850 12.56 -5.46 0.52
CA GLY A 850 11.41 -6.37 0.58
C GLY A 850 11.66 -7.66 -0.21
N LEU A 851 11.45 -8.81 0.45
CA LEU A 851 11.91 -10.13 -0.04
C LEU A 851 10.81 -11.19 -0.28
N SER A 852 9.54 -10.88 0.01
CA SER A 852 8.39 -11.79 -0.19
C SER A 852 7.32 -11.16 -1.06
N LEU A 853 6.51 -11.98 -1.75
CA LEU A 853 5.30 -11.52 -2.44
C LEU A 853 4.23 -11.00 -1.45
N THR A 854 4.21 -11.51 -0.22
CA THR A 854 3.31 -11.06 0.86
C THR A 854 3.80 -9.82 1.60
N ALA A 855 5.00 -9.32 1.26
CA ALA A 855 5.70 -8.29 2.05
C ALA A 855 4.90 -6.99 2.21
N ASN A 856 4.86 -6.46 3.42
CA ASN A 856 4.29 -5.16 3.75
C ASN A 856 5.19 -4.04 3.22
N ARG A 857 4.99 -3.72 1.93
CA ARG A 857 5.76 -2.70 1.21
C ARG A 857 5.57 -1.30 1.79
N HIS A 858 4.38 -1.01 2.33
CA HIS A 858 4.06 0.27 2.96
C HIS A 858 4.97 0.51 4.17
N MET A 859 5.05 -0.45 5.09
CA MET A 859 5.90 -0.37 6.28
C MET A 859 7.39 -0.26 5.93
N LEU A 860 7.89 -1.07 5.00
CA LEU A 860 9.30 -1.02 4.60
C LEU A 860 9.68 0.31 3.92
N ARG A 861 8.78 0.90 3.11
CA ARG A 861 8.97 2.23 2.51
C ARG A 861 8.94 3.32 3.57
N ALA A 862 7.97 3.29 4.48
CA ALA A 862 7.83 4.26 5.58
C ALA A 862 9.04 4.25 6.52
N LEU A 863 9.58 3.07 6.84
CA LEU A 863 10.81 2.90 7.62
C LEU A 863 12.04 3.48 6.90
N ALA A 864 12.22 3.19 5.61
CA ALA A 864 13.34 3.74 4.84
C ALA A 864 13.29 5.28 4.75
N GLN A 865 12.10 5.82 4.50
CA GLN A 865 11.88 7.27 4.42
C GLN A 865 12.10 7.95 5.78
N ALA A 866 11.56 7.39 6.87
CA ALA A 866 11.77 7.89 8.23
C ALA A 866 13.25 7.90 8.62
N GLY A 867 14.03 6.93 8.13
CA GLY A 867 15.47 6.83 8.34
C GLY A 867 16.34 7.46 7.25
N GLY A 868 15.79 8.29 6.34
CA GLY A 868 16.58 8.97 5.31
C GLY A 868 17.37 8.05 4.36
N GLY A 869 16.91 6.83 4.14
CA GLY A 869 17.45 5.87 3.18
C GLY A 869 16.52 5.62 2.00
N THR A 870 16.58 4.42 1.43
CA THR A 870 15.69 3.98 0.33
C THR A 870 15.22 2.55 0.48
N TYR A 871 14.00 2.30 0.00
CA TYR A 871 13.42 0.97 -0.19
C TYR A 871 13.78 0.38 -1.56
N GLU A 872 13.98 -0.94 -1.62
CA GLU A 872 14.05 -1.73 -2.85
C GLU A 872 13.18 -3.00 -2.72
N PHE A 873 12.60 -3.46 -3.83
CA PHE A 873 11.84 -4.72 -3.88
C PHE A 873 12.51 -5.75 -4.78
N PHE A 874 12.72 -6.95 -4.24
CA PHE A 874 13.41 -8.06 -4.90
C PHE A 874 12.42 -9.15 -5.30
N ASP A 875 11.59 -8.88 -6.31
CA ASP A 875 10.64 -9.88 -6.84
C ASP A 875 11.39 -11.14 -7.34
N THR A 876 10.93 -12.31 -6.94
CA THR A 876 11.52 -13.62 -7.28
C THR A 876 11.35 -13.99 -8.76
N LYS A 877 10.43 -13.34 -9.48
CA LYS A 877 10.31 -13.39 -10.95
C LYS A 877 11.40 -12.57 -11.62
N MET A 878 11.78 -11.44 -11.01
CA MET A 878 12.76 -10.46 -11.53
C MET A 878 14.20 -10.70 -11.07
N LYS A 879 14.58 -11.96 -10.75
CA LYS A 879 15.94 -12.33 -10.26
C LYS A 879 17.12 -11.79 -11.09
N HIS A 880 16.89 -11.43 -12.35
CA HIS A 880 17.91 -10.83 -13.22
C HIS A 880 18.26 -9.37 -12.85
N THR A 881 17.32 -8.57 -12.30
CA THR A 881 17.54 -7.16 -11.93
C THR A 881 18.31 -7.01 -10.61
N TRP A 882 18.31 -8.04 -9.76
CA TRP A 882 18.79 -7.98 -8.38
C TRP A 882 20.23 -7.47 -8.25
N THR A 883 21.11 -7.84 -9.17
CA THR A 883 22.52 -7.37 -9.17
C THR A 883 22.62 -5.87 -9.38
N GLU A 884 21.72 -5.28 -10.19
CA GLU A 884 21.68 -3.83 -10.41
C GLU A 884 21.03 -3.09 -9.24
N LYS A 885 19.96 -3.64 -8.64
CA LYS A 885 19.32 -3.08 -7.45
C LYS A 885 20.27 -3.09 -6.24
N VAL A 886 20.98 -4.19 -5.98
CA VAL A 886 22.05 -4.27 -4.95
C VAL A 886 23.14 -3.22 -5.19
N ARG A 887 23.68 -3.13 -6.41
CA ARG A 887 24.71 -2.14 -6.76
C ARG A 887 24.23 -0.71 -6.52
N ALA A 888 22.99 -0.38 -6.91
CA ALA A 888 22.41 0.94 -6.69
C ALA A 888 22.25 1.26 -5.20
N GLN A 889 21.79 0.31 -4.38
CA GLN A 889 21.59 0.53 -2.94
C GLN A 889 22.94 0.66 -2.20
N VAL A 890 23.95 -0.12 -2.57
CA VAL A 890 25.34 0.05 -2.08
C VAL A 890 25.91 1.42 -2.45
N GLN A 891 25.72 1.88 -3.69
CA GLN A 891 26.15 3.21 -4.12
C GLN A 891 25.49 4.33 -3.28
N ARG A 892 24.18 4.22 -2.99
CA ARG A 892 23.48 5.16 -2.09
C ARG A 892 24.05 5.12 -0.67
N MET A 893 24.30 3.92 -0.13
CA MET A 893 24.90 3.72 1.19
C MET A 893 26.29 4.37 1.31
N GLU A 894 27.16 4.20 0.32
CA GLU A 894 28.52 4.78 0.34
C GLU A 894 28.54 6.30 0.08
N SER A 895 27.48 6.85 -0.52
CA SER A 895 27.34 8.29 -0.79
C SER A 895 26.81 9.12 0.40
N LEU A 896 27.04 10.43 0.35
CA LEU A 896 26.30 11.41 1.16
C LEU A 896 24.83 11.46 0.72
N GLY A 897 23.93 11.60 1.69
CA GLY A 897 22.48 11.67 1.46
C GLY A 897 21.87 12.94 2.06
N CYS A 898 21.01 13.60 1.30
CA CYS A 898 20.20 14.73 1.73
C CYS A 898 18.80 14.24 2.12
N ARG A 899 18.38 14.48 3.37
CA ARG A 899 17.12 14.03 3.96
C ARG A 899 16.04 15.15 3.92
N SER A 900 14.84 14.84 4.40
CA SER A 900 13.73 15.82 4.55
C SER A 900 13.41 16.61 3.27
N VAL A 901 13.49 15.92 2.13
CA VAL A 901 13.45 16.55 0.80
C VAL A 901 12.02 16.97 0.46
N ALA A 902 11.83 18.23 0.05
CA ALA A 902 10.53 18.78 -0.31
C ALA A 902 10.64 19.73 -1.52
N VAL A 903 9.60 19.77 -2.35
CA VAL A 903 9.51 20.72 -3.47
C VAL A 903 8.29 21.62 -3.30
N LYS A 904 8.51 22.93 -3.40
CA LYS A 904 7.44 23.93 -3.50
C LYS A 904 7.37 24.46 -4.92
N TRP A 905 6.31 24.12 -5.64
CA TRP A 905 5.95 24.72 -6.92
C TRP A 905 5.50 26.16 -6.73
N GLN A 906 5.86 27.07 -7.64
CA GLN A 906 5.36 28.44 -7.63
C GLN A 906 4.16 28.57 -8.58
N GLN A 907 2.98 28.78 -8.01
CA GLN A 907 1.77 29.18 -8.73
C GLN A 907 1.52 30.67 -8.46
N PHE A 908 1.44 31.46 -9.53
CA PHE A 908 1.21 32.91 -9.45
C PHE A 908 -0.28 33.29 -9.47
N ASN A 909 -1.16 32.34 -9.78
CA ASN A 909 -2.62 32.52 -9.73
C ASN A 909 -3.20 31.82 -8.48
N PRO A 910 -3.78 32.56 -7.50
CA PRO A 910 -4.38 31.97 -6.30
C PRO A 910 -5.72 31.25 -6.55
N THR A 911 -6.30 31.32 -7.77
CA THR A 911 -7.50 30.54 -8.14
C THR A 911 -7.19 29.25 -8.90
N ALA A 912 -5.90 28.94 -9.13
CA ALA A 912 -5.49 27.68 -9.75
C ALA A 912 -5.74 26.49 -8.80
N PRO A 913 -6.05 25.28 -9.31
CA PRO A 913 -6.11 24.07 -8.50
C PRO A 913 -4.73 23.74 -7.90
N PRO A 914 -4.68 23.03 -6.76
CA PRO A 914 -3.41 22.66 -6.12
C PRO A 914 -2.55 21.75 -7.02
N PRO A 915 -1.22 21.78 -6.88
CA PRO A 915 -0.31 20.98 -7.70
C PRO A 915 -0.50 19.48 -7.43
N VAL A 916 -0.85 18.72 -8.47
CA VAL A 916 -0.89 17.25 -8.40
C VAL A 916 0.50 16.72 -8.76
N GLN A 917 1.26 16.29 -7.77
CA GLN A 917 2.66 15.88 -7.89
C GLN A 917 2.82 14.36 -7.81
N ALA A 918 3.75 13.79 -8.58
CA ALA A 918 4.18 12.39 -8.45
C ALA A 918 5.71 12.24 -8.59
N PRO A 919 6.41 11.56 -7.66
CA PRO A 919 5.86 10.96 -6.43
C PRO A 919 5.31 12.02 -5.44
N SER A 920 4.26 11.64 -4.70
CA SER A 920 3.64 12.51 -3.69
C SER A 920 4.53 12.72 -2.46
N GLN A 921 5.33 11.71 -2.11
CA GLN A 921 6.34 11.79 -1.06
C GLN A 921 7.75 11.59 -1.64
N LEU A 922 8.68 12.47 -1.28
CA LEU A 922 10.07 12.40 -1.75
C LEU A 922 10.94 11.59 -0.78
N HIS A 923 11.80 10.74 -1.34
CA HIS A 923 12.85 10.04 -0.59
C HIS A 923 14.12 10.90 -0.48
N ALA A 924 15.09 10.44 0.31
CA ALA A 924 16.39 11.08 0.40
C ALA A 924 17.11 11.11 -0.96
N LEU A 925 17.78 12.22 -1.26
CA LEU A 925 18.61 12.37 -2.47
C LEU A 925 20.04 11.92 -2.18
N PHE A 926 20.71 11.29 -3.14
CA PHE A 926 22.06 10.72 -3.00
C PHE A 926 22.96 11.19 -4.15
N SER A 927 24.26 11.37 -3.91
CA SER A 927 25.20 11.72 -4.99
C SER A 927 25.15 10.68 -6.12
N ASP A 928 25.24 11.16 -7.37
CA ASP A 928 25.24 10.32 -8.58
C ASP A 928 23.99 9.44 -8.74
N CYS A 929 22.88 9.80 -8.07
CA CYS A 929 21.57 9.22 -8.27
C CYS A 929 20.64 10.28 -8.86
N HIS A 930 19.92 9.96 -9.95
CA HIS A 930 18.94 10.89 -10.51
C HIS A 930 17.60 10.78 -9.76
N THR A 931 16.82 11.85 -9.77
CA THR A 931 15.45 11.88 -9.28
C THR A 931 14.61 12.77 -10.19
N LEU A 932 13.53 12.18 -10.71
CA LEU A 932 12.57 12.83 -11.58
C LEU A 932 11.30 13.10 -10.78
N LEU A 933 10.79 14.32 -10.87
CA LEU A 933 9.56 14.74 -10.20
C LEU A 933 8.63 15.35 -11.23
N TYR A 934 7.40 14.85 -11.31
CA TYR A 934 6.40 15.32 -12.25
C TYR A 934 5.26 16.01 -11.51
N GLY A 935 4.56 16.92 -12.18
CA GLY A 935 3.28 17.40 -11.68
C GLY A 935 2.41 18.10 -12.71
N PHE A 936 1.10 18.02 -12.53
CA PHE A 936 0.16 18.91 -13.20
C PHE A 936 0.05 20.18 -12.37
N VAL A 937 0.64 21.28 -12.86
CA VAL A 937 0.72 22.55 -12.14
C VAL A 937 0.42 23.71 -13.10
N PRO A 938 -0.82 24.23 -13.11
CA PRO A 938 -1.19 25.33 -13.99
C PRO A 938 -0.37 26.61 -13.75
N HIS A 939 0.07 27.20 -14.87
CA HIS A 939 0.85 28.44 -14.95
C HIS A 939 2.17 28.44 -14.15
N CYS A 940 2.81 27.27 -14.04
CA CYS A 940 4.05 27.11 -13.28
C CYS A 940 5.30 27.32 -14.14
N THR A 941 6.23 28.13 -13.67
CA THR A 941 7.51 28.42 -14.35
C THR A 941 8.73 28.28 -13.45
N GLN A 942 8.51 28.11 -12.14
CA GLN A 942 9.56 27.98 -11.13
C GLN A 942 9.15 26.97 -10.04
N ALA A 943 10.15 26.30 -9.49
CA ALA A 943 10.02 25.47 -8.29
C ALA A 943 11.18 25.74 -7.33
N THR A 944 11.03 25.35 -6.06
CA THR A 944 12.10 25.44 -5.06
C THR A 944 12.22 24.12 -4.31
N LEU A 945 13.39 23.50 -4.42
CA LEU A 945 13.79 22.33 -3.65
C LEU A 945 14.28 22.77 -2.28
N PHE A 946 13.90 22.02 -1.26
CA PHE A 946 14.38 22.09 0.12
C PHE A 946 14.87 20.71 0.54
N GLY A 947 15.83 20.65 1.46
CA GLY A 947 16.29 19.43 2.10
C GLY A 947 17.39 19.70 3.12
N ASP A 948 17.76 18.70 3.91
CA ASP A 948 18.83 18.77 4.91
C ASP A 948 20.01 17.88 4.48
N LEU A 949 21.19 18.47 4.33
CA LEU A 949 22.45 17.74 4.15
C LEU A 949 23.29 17.84 5.43
N SER A 950 23.39 16.74 6.18
CA SER A 950 24.25 16.62 7.37
C SER A 950 24.02 17.66 8.47
N GLY A 951 22.81 18.20 8.62
CA GLY A 951 22.44 19.26 9.56
C GLY A 951 22.40 20.67 8.96
N GLN A 952 22.52 20.81 7.64
CA GLN A 952 22.47 22.09 6.93
C GLN A 952 21.29 22.12 5.94
N GLU A 953 20.40 23.11 6.08
CA GLU A 953 19.31 23.32 5.13
C GLU A 953 19.84 23.79 3.76
N ILE A 954 19.60 22.99 2.73
CA ILE A 954 19.82 23.34 1.33
C ILE A 954 18.51 23.85 0.73
N LYS A 955 18.59 24.99 0.04
CA LYS A 955 17.47 25.59 -0.69
C LYS A 955 17.90 25.96 -2.12
N THR A 956 17.32 25.29 -3.11
CA THR A 956 17.71 25.46 -4.52
C THR A 956 16.48 25.82 -5.36
N MET A 957 16.48 27.01 -5.95
CA MET A 957 15.44 27.43 -6.89
C MET A 957 15.77 26.93 -8.31
N VAL A 958 14.75 26.47 -9.03
CA VAL A 958 14.86 26.03 -10.43
C VAL A 958 13.81 26.79 -11.24
N SER A 959 14.18 27.29 -12.41
CA SER A 959 13.30 28.03 -13.32
C SER A 959 13.33 27.43 -14.73
N THR A 960 12.23 27.55 -15.46
CA THR A 960 12.10 27.04 -16.83
C THR A 960 12.59 28.08 -17.84
N THR A 961 13.57 27.74 -18.68
CA THR A 961 13.95 28.59 -19.82
C THR A 961 13.00 28.40 -21.02
N GLU A 962 12.98 29.35 -21.97
CA GLU A 962 12.14 29.19 -23.18
C GLU A 962 12.47 27.93 -24.00
N LEU A 963 13.72 27.45 -23.96
CA LEU A 963 14.14 26.21 -24.62
C LEU A 963 13.58 24.94 -23.95
N GLN A 964 13.13 25.06 -22.69
CA GLN A 964 12.55 23.97 -21.91
C GLN A 964 11.00 24.03 -21.86
N LYS A 965 10.40 25.00 -22.57
CA LYS A 965 8.95 25.06 -22.80
C LYS A 965 8.59 24.31 -24.08
N THR A 966 7.70 23.33 -23.96
CA THR A 966 7.23 22.53 -25.09
C THR A 966 5.71 22.65 -25.25
N LYS A 967 5.19 22.19 -26.40
CA LYS A 967 3.76 22.04 -26.65
C LYS A 967 3.49 20.63 -27.18
N GLY A 968 2.60 19.88 -26.54
CA GLY A 968 2.41 18.46 -26.81
C GLY A 968 1.70 17.72 -25.67
N THR A 969 1.81 16.39 -25.67
CA THR A 969 1.25 15.50 -24.63
C THR A 969 2.28 14.50 -24.10
N PHE A 970 3.57 14.73 -24.34
CA PHE A 970 4.68 13.85 -23.98
C PHE A 970 4.96 13.86 -22.47
N LEU A 971 5.14 15.05 -21.88
CA LEU A 971 5.24 15.18 -20.42
C LEU A 971 3.89 14.88 -19.76
N HIS A 972 2.77 15.27 -20.35
CA HIS A 972 1.44 14.94 -19.79
C HIS A 972 1.24 13.42 -19.61
N LYS A 973 1.64 12.62 -20.60
CA LYS A 973 1.60 11.15 -20.50
C LYS A 973 2.55 10.60 -19.42
N LEU A 974 3.73 11.21 -19.24
CA LEU A 974 4.65 10.81 -18.17
C LEU A 974 4.16 11.21 -16.77
N THR A 975 3.65 12.44 -16.60
CA THR A 975 3.04 12.90 -15.35
C THR A 975 1.87 11.99 -14.95
N ALA A 976 1.01 11.63 -15.91
CA ALA A 976 -0.06 10.67 -15.68
C ALA A 976 0.47 9.26 -15.32
N ARG A 977 1.48 8.71 -16.02
CA ARG A 977 2.10 7.42 -15.62
C ARG A 977 2.74 7.51 -14.24
N ALA A 978 3.38 8.62 -13.89
CA ALA A 978 4.00 8.82 -12.58
C ALA A 978 2.95 8.83 -11.45
N ILE A 979 1.80 9.47 -11.66
CA ILE A 979 0.66 9.43 -10.72
C ILE A 979 0.10 8.00 -10.60
N ILE A 980 -0.02 7.26 -11.71
CA ILE A 980 -0.43 5.84 -11.70
C ILE A 980 0.61 4.98 -10.95
N ARG A 981 1.91 5.22 -11.14
CA ARG A 981 3.00 4.55 -10.41
C ARG A 981 2.98 4.87 -8.92
N ASP A 982 2.64 6.09 -8.52
CA ASP A 982 2.53 6.50 -7.11
C ASP A 982 1.28 5.90 -6.43
N TYR A 983 0.22 5.59 -7.18
CA TYR A 983 -0.89 4.76 -6.70
C TYR A 983 -0.50 3.28 -6.58
N GLU A 984 0.20 2.73 -7.58
CA GLU A 984 0.61 1.31 -7.64
C GLU A 984 1.66 0.97 -6.57
N ASP A 985 2.66 1.85 -6.36
CA ASP A 985 3.84 1.58 -5.53
C ASP A 985 4.29 2.75 -4.61
N GLY A 986 3.54 3.84 -4.49
CA GLY A 986 3.85 4.96 -3.57
C GLY A 986 3.32 4.79 -2.13
N ILE A 987 3.40 5.87 -1.34
CA ILE A 987 2.78 5.97 0.01
C ILE A 987 1.73 7.07 -0.01
N LEU A 988 0.45 6.68 -0.04
CA LEU A 988 -0.69 7.62 -0.09
C LEU A 988 -1.14 8.12 1.30
N ALA A 989 -0.80 7.41 2.38
CA ALA A 989 -1.20 7.74 3.76
C ALA A 989 -0.21 7.20 4.80
N ASN A 990 -0.30 7.73 6.02
CA ASN A 990 0.64 7.39 7.10
C ASN A 990 0.37 6.02 7.73
N SER A 991 -0.89 5.57 7.75
CA SER A 991 -1.26 4.21 8.15
C SER A 991 -1.62 3.33 6.96
N GLU A 992 -1.47 2.03 7.15
CA GLU A 992 -1.74 0.98 6.14
C GLU A 992 -3.23 0.92 5.76
N ALA A 993 -4.13 1.05 6.74
CA ALA A 993 -5.59 1.03 6.51
C ALA A 993 -6.07 2.30 5.77
N GLU A 994 -5.54 3.48 6.09
CA GLU A 994 -5.79 4.69 5.30
C GLU A 994 -5.20 4.59 3.88
N HIS A 995 -4.07 3.92 3.71
CA HIS A 995 -3.41 3.77 2.41
C HIS A 995 -4.27 2.93 1.45
N GLU A 996 -4.79 1.80 1.92
CA GLU A 996 -5.74 0.99 1.14
C GLU A 996 -7.10 1.69 0.96
N GLY A 997 -7.60 2.41 1.97
CA GLY A 997 -8.80 3.24 1.84
C GLY A 997 -8.66 4.32 0.75
N LYS A 998 -7.53 5.04 0.71
CA LYS A 998 -7.24 6.01 -0.36
C LYS A 998 -7.03 5.37 -1.72
N LYS A 999 -6.53 4.12 -1.81
CA LYS A 999 -6.51 3.38 -3.07
C LYS A 999 -7.95 3.12 -3.55
N ALA A 1000 -8.83 2.64 -2.68
CA ALA A 1000 -10.22 2.40 -3.06
C ALA A 1000 -10.92 3.69 -3.53
N GLU A 1001 -10.66 4.83 -2.89
CA GLU A 1001 -11.14 6.16 -3.30
C GLU A 1001 -10.55 6.62 -4.67
N LEU A 1002 -9.24 6.45 -4.89
CA LEU A 1002 -8.54 6.92 -6.10
C LEU A 1002 -8.65 5.98 -7.32
N LYS A 1003 -9.08 4.72 -7.13
CA LYS A 1003 -9.13 3.69 -8.19
C LYS A 1003 -9.86 4.14 -9.46
N SER A 1004 -10.99 4.85 -9.32
CA SER A 1004 -11.78 5.38 -10.43
C SER A 1004 -11.03 6.50 -11.19
N TYR A 1005 -10.45 7.45 -10.45
CA TYR A 1005 -9.61 8.52 -11.02
C TYR A 1005 -8.41 7.97 -11.80
N ILE A 1006 -7.76 6.92 -11.28
CA ILE A 1006 -6.63 6.25 -11.95
C ILE A 1006 -7.05 5.57 -13.26
N ILE A 1007 -8.23 4.94 -13.30
CA ILE A 1007 -8.79 4.35 -14.52
C ILE A 1007 -9.11 5.44 -15.56
N GLU A 1008 -9.75 6.55 -15.17
CA GLU A 1008 -10.03 7.64 -16.12
C GLU A 1008 -8.77 8.36 -16.59
N LEU A 1009 -7.78 8.60 -15.71
CA LEU A 1009 -6.48 9.18 -16.07
C LEU A 1009 -5.73 8.29 -17.08
N SER A 1010 -5.77 6.97 -16.88
CA SER A 1010 -5.26 5.96 -17.82
C SER A 1010 -5.97 6.02 -19.17
N LYS A 1011 -7.30 6.16 -19.20
CA LYS A 1011 -8.10 6.28 -20.44
C LYS A 1011 -7.82 7.60 -21.17
N GLU A 1012 -7.82 8.73 -20.46
CA GLU A 1012 -7.62 10.08 -21.01
C GLU A 1012 -6.27 10.20 -21.73
N PHE A 1013 -5.18 9.84 -21.06
CA PHE A 1013 -3.84 9.91 -21.65
C PHE A 1013 -3.47 8.68 -22.49
N SER A 1014 -4.38 7.70 -22.57
CA SER A 1014 -4.19 6.40 -23.24
C SER A 1014 -2.89 5.72 -22.79
N ILE A 1015 -2.77 5.49 -21.49
CA ILE A 1015 -1.65 4.83 -20.81
C ILE A 1015 -2.13 3.50 -20.26
N LEU A 1016 -1.37 2.43 -20.46
CA LEU A 1016 -1.70 1.11 -19.93
C LEU A 1016 -1.31 0.98 -18.44
N SER A 1017 -2.12 0.27 -17.65
CA SER A 1017 -1.93 0.08 -16.19
C SER A 1017 -2.37 -1.32 -15.73
N HIS A 1018 -2.23 -1.64 -14.45
CA HIS A 1018 -2.77 -2.90 -13.90
C HIS A 1018 -4.29 -3.07 -14.12
N PHE A 1019 -5.07 -1.99 -14.21
CA PHE A 1019 -6.53 -1.99 -14.37
C PHE A 1019 -7.02 -1.86 -15.82
N THR A 1020 -6.14 -1.56 -16.78
CA THR A 1020 -6.52 -1.16 -18.14
C THR A 1020 -5.67 -1.83 -19.22
N SER A 1021 -6.26 -1.96 -20.41
CA SER A 1021 -5.67 -2.65 -21.56
C SER A 1021 -6.01 -1.93 -22.85
N PHE A 1022 -5.15 -2.02 -23.88
CA PHE A 1022 -5.54 -1.60 -25.23
C PHE A 1022 -6.33 -2.72 -25.91
N VAL A 1023 -7.50 -2.41 -26.48
CA VAL A 1023 -8.22 -3.30 -27.41
C VAL A 1023 -8.43 -2.61 -28.75
N ALA A 1024 -8.19 -3.35 -29.83
CA ALA A 1024 -8.41 -2.97 -31.21
C ALA A 1024 -9.14 -4.10 -31.95
N ILE A 1025 -10.15 -3.77 -32.75
CA ILE A 1025 -10.95 -4.76 -33.49
C ILE A 1025 -10.92 -4.38 -34.97
N GLU A 1026 -10.58 -5.35 -35.82
CA GLU A 1026 -10.67 -5.27 -37.27
C GLU A 1026 -11.93 -5.99 -37.72
N GLU A 1027 -13.03 -5.23 -37.87
CA GLU A 1027 -14.29 -5.77 -38.35
C GLU A 1027 -14.13 -6.34 -39.78
N ARG A 1028 -14.64 -7.56 -39.98
CA ARG A 1028 -14.57 -8.30 -41.24
C ARG A 1028 -15.97 -8.76 -41.65
N ILE A 1029 -16.36 -8.42 -42.88
CA ILE A 1029 -17.61 -8.86 -43.48
C ILE A 1029 -17.34 -10.16 -44.24
N PHE A 1030 -17.91 -11.27 -43.77
CA PHE A 1030 -17.84 -12.55 -44.48
C PHE A 1030 -18.78 -12.54 -45.69
N ILE A 1031 -18.21 -12.39 -46.88
CA ILE A 1031 -18.91 -12.65 -48.14
C ILE A 1031 -18.76 -14.15 -48.44
N PHE A 1032 -19.78 -14.94 -48.11
CA PHE A 1032 -19.84 -16.33 -48.55
C PHE A 1032 -20.00 -16.40 -50.07
N GLN A 1033 -18.99 -16.92 -50.76
CA GLN A 1033 -19.14 -17.37 -52.15
C GLN A 1033 -19.79 -18.76 -52.16
N THR A 1034 -21.13 -18.78 -52.23
CA THR A 1034 -21.90 -19.96 -52.66
C THR A 1034 -22.57 -19.65 -54.00
N PRO A 1035 -22.77 -20.67 -54.87
CA PRO A 1035 -23.27 -20.43 -56.23
C PRO A 1035 -24.75 -20.02 -56.25
N PHE A 1036 -25.03 -18.97 -57.05
CA PHE A 1036 -26.33 -18.47 -57.52
C PHE A 1036 -27.61 -19.15 -56.96
N VAL A 1037 -28.23 -18.52 -55.95
CA VAL A 1037 -29.66 -18.70 -55.61
C VAL A 1037 -30.30 -17.32 -55.39
N SER A 1038 -31.54 -17.18 -55.84
CA SER A 1038 -32.39 -15.98 -55.96
C SER A 1038 -32.18 -14.81 -54.96
N GLN A 1039 -32.27 -13.57 -55.46
CA GLN A 1039 -32.05 -12.28 -54.77
C GLN A 1039 -32.92 -11.99 -53.51
N ASN A 1040 -33.89 -12.81 -53.14
CA ASN A 1040 -34.92 -12.47 -52.13
C ASN A 1040 -34.53 -12.72 -50.66
N GLN A 1041 -33.30 -13.14 -50.34
CA GLN A 1041 -32.86 -13.35 -48.93
C GLN A 1041 -31.93 -12.27 -48.37
N LEU A 1042 -31.38 -11.35 -49.18
CA LEU A 1042 -30.39 -10.36 -48.70
C LEU A 1042 -30.92 -9.37 -47.64
N ILE A 1043 -32.23 -9.12 -47.59
CA ILE A 1043 -32.83 -8.10 -46.71
C ILE A 1043 -32.94 -8.58 -45.25
N SER A 1044 -33.03 -9.90 -45.02
CA SER A 1044 -33.29 -10.45 -43.67
C SER A 1044 -32.09 -10.36 -42.72
N HIS A 1045 -30.87 -10.21 -43.24
CA HIS A 1045 -29.64 -10.40 -42.45
C HIS A 1045 -28.95 -9.08 -42.00
N MET A 1046 -29.44 -7.93 -42.45
CA MET A 1046 -28.79 -6.61 -42.23
C MET A 1046 -29.25 -5.84 -40.99
N PHE A 1047 -30.32 -6.25 -40.28
CA PHE A 1047 -30.96 -5.43 -39.23
C PHE A 1047 -31.06 -6.08 -37.84
N CYS A 1048 -30.22 -7.08 -37.55
CA CYS A 1048 -30.25 -7.80 -36.26
C CYS A 1048 -29.56 -7.06 -35.07
N VAL A 1049 -29.43 -5.72 -35.14
CA VAL A 1049 -28.74 -4.88 -34.12
C VAL A 1049 -29.65 -3.74 -33.62
N SER A 1050 -30.97 -3.90 -33.74
CA SER A 1050 -31.96 -3.00 -33.15
C SER A 1050 -33.14 -3.82 -32.63
N GLY A 1051 -33.51 -3.65 -31.36
CA GLY A 1051 -34.49 -4.49 -30.68
C GLY A 1051 -35.82 -4.56 -31.45
N VAL A 1052 -36.47 -5.73 -31.46
CA VAL A 1052 -37.52 -6.16 -32.41
C VAL A 1052 -38.63 -5.11 -32.67
N LYS A 1053 -39.03 -4.32 -31.67
CA LYS A 1053 -39.98 -3.20 -31.84
C LYS A 1053 -39.49 -2.12 -32.82
N ALA A 1054 -38.22 -1.70 -32.74
CA ALA A 1054 -37.66 -0.66 -33.59
C ALA A 1054 -37.61 -1.11 -35.07
N HIS A 1055 -37.24 -2.37 -35.32
CA HIS A 1055 -37.26 -2.94 -36.67
C HIS A 1055 -38.68 -2.96 -37.26
N ALA A 1056 -39.68 -3.39 -36.48
CA ALA A 1056 -41.09 -3.41 -36.90
C ALA A 1056 -41.65 -2.00 -37.22
N GLU A 1057 -41.35 -0.99 -36.39
CA GLU A 1057 -41.81 0.38 -36.61
C GLU A 1057 -41.08 1.08 -37.76
N ILE A 1058 -39.79 0.80 -37.98
CA ILE A 1058 -39.06 1.29 -39.16
C ILE A 1058 -39.59 0.65 -40.45
N LEU A 1059 -39.90 -0.65 -40.44
CA LEU A 1059 -40.56 -1.31 -41.58
C LEU A 1059 -41.96 -0.73 -41.84
N ARG A 1060 -42.75 -0.44 -40.80
CA ARG A 1060 -44.03 0.26 -40.93
C ARG A 1060 -43.89 1.65 -41.53
N LEU A 1061 -42.88 2.44 -41.12
CA LEU A 1061 -42.58 3.75 -41.70
C LEU A 1061 -42.27 3.65 -43.20
N VAL A 1062 -41.32 2.78 -43.58
CA VAL A 1062 -40.92 2.56 -44.98
C VAL A 1062 -42.11 2.08 -45.82
N ALA A 1063 -42.91 1.14 -45.31
CA ALA A 1063 -44.07 0.63 -46.02
C ALA A 1063 -45.18 1.69 -46.18
N THR A 1064 -45.41 2.53 -45.17
CA THR A 1064 -46.36 3.65 -45.24
C THR A 1064 -45.93 4.68 -46.29
N LEU A 1065 -44.64 5.01 -46.35
CA LEU A 1065 -44.08 5.89 -47.38
C LEU A 1065 -44.21 5.30 -48.80
N LEU A 1066 -44.03 3.98 -48.96
CA LEU A 1066 -44.24 3.27 -50.22
C LEU A 1066 -45.72 3.30 -50.66
N VAL A 1067 -46.67 3.03 -49.74
CA VAL A 1067 -48.12 3.11 -50.03
C VAL A 1067 -48.52 4.53 -50.46
N LEU A 1068 -48.00 5.56 -49.79
CA LEU A 1068 -48.25 6.97 -50.17
C LEU A 1068 -47.72 7.31 -51.57
N GLN A 1069 -46.56 6.81 -51.98
CA GLN A 1069 -46.05 6.99 -53.36
C GLN A 1069 -46.88 6.19 -54.38
N LEU A 1070 -47.33 4.97 -54.08
CA LEU A 1070 -48.19 4.18 -54.97
C LEU A 1070 -49.56 4.86 -55.23
N ILE A 1071 -50.15 5.46 -54.19
CA ILE A 1071 -51.37 6.27 -54.31
C ILE A 1071 -51.11 7.52 -55.15
N ARG A 1072 -49.97 8.20 -54.95
CA ARG A 1072 -49.57 9.39 -55.72
C ARG A 1072 -49.44 9.12 -57.21
N VAL A 1073 -48.90 7.96 -57.61
CA VAL A 1073 -48.72 7.56 -59.02
C VAL A 1073 -50.00 6.93 -59.62
N LYS A 1074 -51.17 7.22 -59.03
CA LYS A 1074 -52.52 6.78 -59.45
C LYS A 1074 -52.74 5.25 -59.51
N LYS A 1075 -51.80 4.41 -59.05
CA LYS A 1075 -52.00 2.95 -58.90
C LYS A 1075 -52.76 2.62 -57.61
N LEU A 1076 -53.96 3.20 -57.46
CA LEU A 1076 -54.76 3.16 -56.23
C LEU A 1076 -55.06 1.73 -55.75
N GLU A 1077 -55.33 0.79 -56.64
CA GLU A 1077 -55.66 -0.59 -56.26
C GLU A 1077 -54.48 -1.32 -55.65
N LEU A 1078 -53.28 -1.17 -56.23
CA LEU A 1078 -52.06 -1.77 -55.69
C LEU A 1078 -51.68 -1.15 -54.34
N GLY A 1079 -51.88 0.17 -54.18
CA GLY A 1079 -51.73 0.86 -52.90
C GLY A 1079 -52.67 0.33 -51.82
N ARG A 1080 -53.97 0.20 -52.14
CA ARG A 1080 -54.99 -0.38 -51.23
C ARG A 1080 -54.74 -1.85 -50.91
N LEU A 1081 -54.22 -2.62 -51.87
CA LEU A 1081 -53.85 -4.03 -51.67
C LEU A 1081 -52.71 -4.15 -50.64
N LEU A 1082 -51.66 -3.32 -50.75
CA LEU A 1082 -50.59 -3.26 -49.74
C LEU A 1082 -51.11 -2.75 -48.39
N GLU A 1083 -51.93 -1.69 -48.36
CA GLU A 1083 -52.55 -1.15 -47.14
C GLU A 1083 -53.31 -2.24 -46.36
N SER A 1084 -54.02 -3.11 -47.08
CA SER A 1084 -54.74 -4.27 -46.54
C SER A 1084 -53.81 -5.41 -46.11
N LEU A 1085 -52.84 -5.80 -46.96
CA LEU A 1085 -51.89 -6.89 -46.67
C LEU A 1085 -51.02 -6.59 -45.44
N LEU A 1086 -50.66 -5.34 -45.24
CA LEU A 1086 -49.80 -4.88 -44.14
C LEU A 1086 -50.58 -4.51 -42.86
N ARG A 1087 -51.91 -4.68 -42.85
CA ARG A 1087 -52.81 -4.35 -41.73
C ARG A 1087 -52.60 -2.92 -41.18
N LEU A 1088 -52.52 -1.93 -42.08
CA LEU A 1088 -52.29 -0.52 -41.71
C LEU A 1088 -53.56 0.22 -41.24
N LYS A 1089 -54.72 -0.46 -41.21
CA LYS A 1089 -55.92 0.02 -40.51
C LYS A 1089 -56.06 -0.68 -39.16
N GLU A 1090 -56.15 0.10 -38.10
CA GLU A 1090 -56.48 -0.40 -36.77
C GLU A 1090 -57.94 -0.85 -36.74
N SER A 1091 -58.16 -2.14 -36.43
CA SER A 1091 -59.49 -2.69 -36.15
C SER A 1091 -59.85 -2.40 -34.70
N GLN A 1092 -60.85 -1.54 -34.47
CA GLN A 1092 -61.52 -1.45 -33.17
C GLN A 1092 -62.32 -2.74 -32.94
N GLU A 1093 -62.01 -3.50 -31.87
CA GLU A 1093 -62.98 -4.11 -30.94
C GLU A 1093 -62.24 -4.81 -29.75
N PRO A 1094 -62.91 -5.11 -28.62
CA PRO A 1094 -62.23 -5.35 -27.34
C PRO A 1094 -62.53 -6.69 -26.63
N ARG A 1095 -61.70 -7.04 -25.63
CA ARG A 1095 -62.01 -7.64 -24.29
C ARG A 1095 -60.76 -8.35 -23.72
N TYR A 1096 -60.27 -8.07 -22.50
CA TYR A 1096 -60.84 -8.33 -21.15
C TYR A 1096 -61.02 -9.84 -20.89
N GLN A 1097 -60.78 -10.43 -19.71
CA GLN A 1097 -60.08 -10.12 -18.45
C GLN A 1097 -60.55 -11.25 -17.48
N HIS A 1098 -59.65 -11.81 -16.68
CA HIS A 1098 -59.92 -12.28 -15.31
C HIS A 1098 -58.63 -11.94 -14.52
N MET A 1099 -58.66 -11.65 -13.21
CA MET A 1099 -59.64 -12.01 -12.19
C MET A 1099 -60.35 -10.81 -11.52
N SER A 1100 -61.44 -11.12 -10.81
CA SER A 1100 -62.17 -10.33 -9.80
C SER A 1100 -61.29 -9.40 -8.92
N SER A 1101 -61.51 -8.07 -8.81
CA SER A 1101 -62.66 -7.30 -8.24
C SER A 1101 -62.65 -7.24 -6.70
N CYS A 1102 -62.80 -6.11 -5.98
CA CYS A 1102 -63.01 -4.66 -6.26
C CYS A 1102 -62.11 -3.83 -5.31
N GLY A 1103 -61.87 -2.51 -5.39
CA GLY A 1103 -62.37 -1.34 -6.17
C GLY A 1103 -61.96 -0.05 -5.38
N VAL A 1104 -62.29 1.22 -5.67
CA VAL A 1104 -62.96 1.98 -6.76
C VAL A 1104 -62.41 3.43 -6.66
N VAL A 1105 -62.14 4.17 -7.75
CA VAL A 1105 -61.47 5.51 -7.70
C VAL A 1105 -61.96 6.52 -8.78
N ILE A 1106 -62.41 7.70 -8.31
CA ILE A 1106 -62.18 9.13 -8.74
C ILE A 1106 -61.58 9.34 -10.17
N ASP A 1107 -62.23 10.03 -11.15
CA ASP A 1107 -62.49 11.49 -11.38
C ASP A 1107 -61.24 12.40 -11.57
N SER A 1108 -61.22 13.50 -12.35
CA SER A 1108 -62.00 14.00 -13.51
C SER A 1108 -61.22 15.16 -14.21
N CYS A 1109 -61.64 15.68 -15.38
CA CYS A 1109 -60.95 16.78 -16.13
C CYS A 1109 -61.92 17.74 -16.88
N ILE A 1110 -61.49 18.97 -17.21
CA ILE A 1110 -62.37 20.11 -17.59
C ILE A 1110 -62.04 20.78 -18.95
N VAL A 1111 -63.12 21.31 -19.57
CA VAL A 1111 -63.34 22.21 -20.74
C VAL A 1111 -62.42 23.46 -20.80
N GLY A 1112 -62.14 24.18 -21.91
CA GLY A 1112 -62.51 24.11 -23.34
C GLY A 1112 -62.39 25.48 -24.08
N SER A 1113 -63.17 25.72 -25.16
CA SER A 1113 -63.15 26.87 -26.13
C SER A 1113 -61.94 26.91 -27.11
N MET A 1114 -62.02 27.22 -28.42
CA MET A 1114 -62.76 28.21 -29.27
C MET A 1114 -62.24 29.65 -29.15
N THR A 1115 -62.05 30.45 -30.22
CA THR A 1115 -62.47 30.39 -31.65
C THR A 1115 -61.22 30.31 -32.58
N PHE A 1116 -61.12 30.64 -33.89
CA PHE A 1116 -61.98 31.24 -34.94
C PHE A 1116 -61.53 30.65 -36.33
N CYS A 1117 -61.86 31.28 -37.48
CA CYS A 1117 -61.54 30.77 -38.84
C CYS A 1117 -61.31 31.87 -39.89
N SER A 1118 -60.37 31.62 -40.81
CA SER A 1118 -60.43 31.96 -42.24
C SER A 1118 -59.37 31.15 -43.01
N SER A 1119 -59.66 30.73 -44.25
CA SER A 1119 -58.73 29.96 -45.10
C SER A 1119 -58.36 30.71 -46.39
N PRO A 1120 -57.36 30.22 -47.14
CA PRO A 1120 -57.72 29.41 -48.31
C PRO A 1120 -56.90 28.11 -48.48
N PHE A 1121 -57.52 27.15 -49.19
CA PHE A 1121 -56.91 25.99 -49.87
C PHE A 1121 -55.68 25.30 -49.24
N ARG A 1122 -55.93 24.29 -48.41
CA ARG A 1122 -55.01 23.17 -48.19
C ARG A 1122 -55.40 21.98 -49.09
N PRO A 1123 -54.46 21.30 -49.78
CA PRO A 1123 -54.77 20.10 -50.55
C PRO A 1123 -55.28 18.96 -49.65
N MET A 1124 -56.08 18.04 -50.20
CA MET A 1124 -56.64 16.87 -49.47
C MET A 1124 -55.60 15.99 -48.75
N TYR A 1125 -54.33 16.08 -49.14
CA TYR A 1125 -53.23 15.32 -48.57
C TYR A 1125 -52.65 15.95 -47.28
N TRP A 1126 -53.00 17.20 -46.96
CA TRP A 1126 -52.38 17.95 -45.86
C TRP A 1126 -52.51 17.25 -44.51
N GLU A 1127 -53.66 16.66 -44.18
CA GLU A 1127 -53.85 15.96 -42.90
C GLU A 1127 -53.12 14.61 -42.85
N ALA A 1128 -52.88 13.96 -43.98
CA ALA A 1128 -52.04 12.77 -44.05
C ALA A 1128 -50.56 13.14 -43.83
N VAL A 1129 -50.09 14.19 -44.52
CA VAL A 1129 -48.74 14.75 -44.34
C VAL A 1129 -48.52 15.23 -42.89
N LYS A 1130 -49.47 15.99 -42.31
CA LYS A 1130 -49.36 16.47 -40.94
C LYS A 1130 -49.31 15.31 -39.94
N ARG A 1131 -50.14 14.27 -40.08
CA ARG A 1131 -50.09 13.09 -39.21
C ARG A 1131 -48.77 12.31 -39.33
N ALA A 1132 -48.19 12.24 -40.52
CA ALA A 1132 -46.87 11.63 -40.72
C ALA A 1132 -45.75 12.46 -40.04
N VAL A 1133 -45.77 13.79 -40.17
CA VAL A 1133 -44.82 14.69 -39.48
C VAL A 1133 -45.02 14.66 -37.95
N ASP A 1134 -46.26 14.74 -37.47
CA ASP A 1134 -46.61 14.65 -36.05
C ASP A 1134 -46.23 13.28 -35.43
N TRP A 1135 -46.14 12.20 -36.22
CA TRP A 1135 -45.56 10.93 -35.81
C TRP A 1135 -44.03 10.98 -35.82
N ALA A 1136 -43.41 11.41 -36.92
CA ALA A 1136 -41.96 11.44 -37.07
C ALA A 1136 -41.27 12.35 -36.04
N CYS A 1137 -41.85 13.50 -35.71
CA CYS A 1137 -41.38 14.40 -34.65
C CYS A 1137 -41.56 13.82 -33.23
N ARG A 1138 -42.44 12.83 -33.02
CA ARG A 1138 -42.48 12.06 -31.76
C ARG A 1138 -41.38 11.00 -31.73
N THR A 1139 -41.11 10.36 -32.86
CA THR A 1139 -40.01 9.38 -33.00
C THR A 1139 -38.63 10.04 -32.83
N ASP A 1140 -38.40 11.24 -33.39
CA ASP A 1140 -37.15 11.99 -33.20
C ASP A 1140 -36.95 12.48 -31.75
N ARG A 1141 -38.04 12.69 -30.99
CA ARG A 1141 -37.96 12.95 -29.54
C ARG A 1141 -37.54 11.73 -28.72
N GLN A 1142 -37.75 10.51 -29.22
CA GLN A 1142 -37.16 9.29 -28.63
C GLN A 1142 -35.73 9.03 -29.13
N TYR A 1143 -35.42 9.44 -30.36
CA TYR A 1143 -34.13 9.23 -31.00
C TYR A 1143 -33.66 10.54 -31.68
N PRO A 1144 -32.96 11.43 -30.96
CA PRO A 1144 -32.60 12.74 -31.49
C PRO A 1144 -31.75 12.69 -32.75
N CYS A 1145 -32.07 13.60 -33.69
CA CYS A 1145 -31.33 13.84 -34.92
C CYS A 1145 -31.34 12.66 -35.93
N VAL A 1146 -32.41 11.85 -35.95
CA VAL A 1146 -32.51 10.72 -36.90
C VAL A 1146 -32.57 11.21 -38.35
N CYS A 1147 -33.23 12.34 -38.64
CA CYS A 1147 -33.20 12.94 -39.99
C CYS A 1147 -31.78 13.20 -40.51
N SER A 1148 -30.94 13.81 -39.65
CA SER A 1148 -29.54 14.11 -39.95
C SER A 1148 -28.72 12.83 -40.11
N ARG A 1149 -28.90 11.85 -39.21
CA ARG A 1149 -28.18 10.57 -39.22
C ARG A 1149 -28.56 9.62 -40.34
N LEU A 1150 -29.73 9.79 -40.95
CA LEU A 1150 -30.17 9.05 -42.14
C LEU A 1150 -29.97 9.86 -43.45
N GLU A 1151 -29.41 11.08 -43.36
CA GLU A 1151 -29.06 11.95 -44.48
C GLU A 1151 -30.23 12.28 -45.46
N ILE A 1152 -31.47 12.24 -44.92
CA ILE A 1152 -32.72 12.51 -45.66
C ILE A 1152 -33.06 14.01 -45.67
N GLY A 1153 -32.55 14.78 -44.70
CA GLY A 1153 -32.75 16.22 -44.60
C GLY A 1153 -32.27 16.78 -43.26
N ARG A 1154 -32.35 18.11 -43.08
CA ARG A 1154 -31.96 18.75 -41.81
C ARG A 1154 -32.96 18.48 -40.68
N ASP A 1155 -34.22 18.34 -41.04
CA ASP A 1155 -35.36 18.07 -40.18
C ASP A 1155 -36.42 17.26 -40.95
N TRP A 1156 -37.46 16.80 -40.26
CA TRP A 1156 -38.51 15.97 -40.87
C TRP A 1156 -39.40 16.73 -41.85
N GLU A 1157 -39.52 18.06 -41.76
CA GLU A 1157 -40.30 18.83 -42.73
C GLU A 1157 -39.55 19.01 -44.05
N SER A 1158 -38.27 19.39 -43.99
CA SER A 1158 -37.34 19.43 -45.13
C SER A 1158 -37.25 18.07 -45.82
N SER A 1159 -37.08 16.99 -45.04
CA SER A 1159 -37.05 15.61 -45.56
C SER A 1159 -38.37 15.24 -46.25
N THR A 1160 -39.51 15.58 -45.65
CA THR A 1160 -40.84 15.29 -46.21
C THR A 1160 -41.09 16.10 -47.48
N ARG A 1161 -40.70 17.37 -47.54
CA ARG A 1161 -40.82 18.21 -48.75
C ARG A 1161 -39.93 17.69 -49.89
N GLN A 1162 -38.72 17.20 -49.61
CA GLN A 1162 -37.85 16.57 -50.61
C GLN A 1162 -38.41 15.23 -51.12
N LEU A 1163 -38.89 14.35 -50.22
CA LEU A 1163 -39.56 13.09 -50.58
C LEU A 1163 -40.88 13.30 -51.36
N LEU A 1164 -41.60 14.39 -51.06
CA LEU A 1164 -42.76 14.83 -51.83
C LEU A 1164 -42.37 15.59 -53.12
N GLY A 1165 -41.10 15.88 -53.36
CA GLY A 1165 -40.64 16.60 -54.56
C GLY A 1165 -41.15 18.03 -54.65
N CYS A 1166 -41.32 18.69 -53.51
CA CYS A 1166 -41.59 20.13 -53.38
C CYS A 1166 -40.29 20.93 -53.32
N ASP A 1167 -39.27 20.38 -52.67
CA ASP A 1167 -37.90 20.92 -52.60
C ASP A 1167 -36.92 19.95 -53.29
N SER A 1168 -35.79 20.45 -53.81
CA SER A 1168 -34.73 19.61 -54.39
C SER A 1168 -33.84 18.95 -53.31
N PRO A 1169 -33.37 17.71 -53.52
CA PRO A 1169 -32.50 17.02 -52.56
C PRO A 1169 -31.13 17.71 -52.40
N HIS A 1170 -30.54 17.62 -51.21
CA HIS A 1170 -29.24 18.23 -50.92
C HIS A 1170 -28.15 17.61 -51.82
N PRO A 1171 -27.22 18.41 -52.42
CA PRO A 1171 -26.34 17.95 -53.50
C PRO A 1171 -25.39 16.79 -53.14
N TYR A 1172 -25.19 16.53 -51.85
CA TYR A 1172 -24.33 15.47 -51.31
C TYR A 1172 -25.10 14.30 -50.64
N SER A 1173 -26.43 14.27 -50.65
CA SER A 1173 -27.18 13.15 -50.03
C SER A 1173 -27.00 11.86 -50.84
N PRO A 1174 -26.72 10.71 -50.21
CA PRO A 1174 -26.61 9.41 -50.90
C PRO A 1174 -27.95 8.93 -51.47
N LEU A 1175 -29.07 9.54 -51.07
CA LEU A 1175 -30.39 9.29 -51.66
C LEU A 1175 -30.64 10.12 -52.93
N LYS A 1176 -29.81 11.12 -53.22
CA LYS A 1176 -29.94 11.97 -54.42
C LYS A 1176 -30.02 11.15 -55.72
N PRO A 1177 -29.18 10.12 -55.99
CA PRO A 1177 -29.30 9.30 -57.20
C PRO A 1177 -30.57 8.44 -57.26
N VAL A 1178 -31.26 8.23 -56.14
CA VAL A 1178 -32.55 7.50 -56.08
C VAL A 1178 -33.71 8.46 -56.33
N LEU A 1179 -33.63 9.68 -55.81
CA LEU A 1179 -34.65 10.73 -55.97
C LEU A 1179 -34.60 11.42 -57.34
N GLU A 1180 -33.40 11.53 -57.93
CA GLU A 1180 -33.17 12.13 -59.26
C GLU A 1180 -33.28 11.11 -60.42
N ARG A 1181 -33.47 9.80 -60.14
CA ARG A 1181 -33.72 8.75 -61.15
C ARG A 1181 -35.13 8.84 -61.75
N ARG A 1182 -35.43 9.97 -62.39
CA ARG A 1182 -36.54 10.17 -63.31
C ARG A 1182 -36.03 10.29 -64.75
N MET A 1183 -35.84 9.15 -65.43
CA MET A 1183 -36.30 8.96 -66.83
C MET A 1183 -36.01 7.55 -67.36
N ASP A 1184 -34.85 6.96 -67.05
CA ASP A 1184 -34.33 5.78 -67.77
C ASP A 1184 -34.77 4.41 -67.20
N ILE A 1185 -36.08 4.21 -66.96
CA ILE A 1185 -36.65 2.87 -66.71
C ILE A 1185 -37.93 2.68 -67.56
N PHE A 1186 -37.73 2.69 -68.87
CA PHE A 1186 -38.56 2.05 -69.89
C PHE A 1186 -37.61 1.55 -70.99
N VAL A 1187 -37.84 0.33 -71.51
CA VAL A 1187 -36.90 -0.43 -72.37
C VAL A 1187 -35.62 -0.82 -71.61
N THR A 1188 -35.47 -2.03 -71.07
CA THR A 1188 -36.06 -3.35 -71.42
C THR A 1188 -36.62 -4.09 -70.23
#